data_AF-A0A486MQU0-F1
#
_entry.id   AF-A0A486MQU0-F1
#
_cell.length_a   1.000
_cell.length_b   1.000
_cell.length_c   1.000
_cell.angle_alpha   90.00
_cell.angle_beta   90.00
_cell.angle_gamma   90.00
#
_symmetry.space_group_name_H-M   'P 1'
#
loop_
_entity.id
_entity.type
_entity.pdbx_description
1 polymer ?
#
loop_
_entity_poly.entity_id
_entity_poly.type
_entity_poly.pdbx_seq_one_letter_code
_entity_poly.pdbx_strand_id
1 'polypeptide(L)'
;MAFNPDLGSTSPAVLVDNAKRLDELVNGPAADVPDRAGDPLYSWRQMMAKNEALTEATRQNLIPLSRQYMTLSEAQADIANIPAGSTTYVRSSDDAYLAIEYMNVSGTLQPTGRRMLSAEPFQGLVDAVLFADPAEFSRSGYASAVVAEDMFIITAVRSDGSFFIPDLDIPGIDLDTLSRITAEITFIDPIEFLRSGYMSAVLSADRFILSAVALDSDVYIPVISDSVGVIESREFARSGFINAVISEDRFIMAARTTDGNAQEGSREIRLPTEFERSGYRYADASADMFVTDGDRLLTEAWRRDVYYARVVGAYSQLFKFDANGAETQLTHDNANVTNIRDSGDEVQWQSDVDAGVKGGLWFTKKSSFDPHPVFPRNIITLWGHSFLQNPRLANKLYKLTGMPVWNFGRSNITSKGAALRQGGQRIEVWPLTGKLPATTDAVQVTPSSPGPLELGAKNYALNGQGYFRGQKVWVNWYADNTLKITRYAAGAEITVPAAETLTWIPQTQEALTDIDTGQVITPQYATYDRHAEGINIFWIGRNNSAGIAQVISDLKAMVEKVKSSSKFPRIVVLADFTDAGQTNGTAGRAQMFSLNAAYKRAYPEYYCEIDGVDILQNFINHANPNYADDVADVANGTTPRSLRYDDLHPSQVLQENALHIGADVNAEFIVQFLTKKGWL
;
A
#
# COMPACT_ATOMS: atom_id res chain seq x y z
N MET A 1 -57.85 -45.65 4.77
CA MET A 1 -58.51 -46.94 4.44
C MET A 1 -57.50 -48.03 4.77
N ALA A 2 -57.92 -49.12 5.42
CA ALA A 2 -56.99 -50.21 5.77
C ALA A 2 -56.56 -50.98 4.51
N PHE A 3 -55.27 -51.30 4.41
CA PHE A 3 -54.72 -52.20 3.40
C PHE A 3 -55.43 -53.55 3.51
N ASN A 4 -56.18 -53.96 2.48
CA ASN A 4 -56.86 -55.25 2.51
C ASN A 4 -56.62 -56.04 1.21
N PRO A 5 -55.99 -57.22 1.30
CA PRO A 5 -55.39 -57.84 2.50
C PRO A 5 -54.06 -57.18 2.88
N ASP A 6 -53.45 -57.61 3.99
CA ASP A 6 -52.16 -57.10 4.48
C ASP A 6 -50.98 -57.44 3.55
N LEU A 7 -49.87 -56.71 3.69
CA LEU A 7 -48.59 -57.07 3.07
C LEU A 7 -48.15 -58.47 3.54
N GLY A 8 -47.65 -59.32 2.63
CA GLY A 8 -47.27 -60.71 2.95
C GLY A 8 -48.40 -61.75 2.80
N SER A 9 -49.60 -61.37 2.36
CA SER A 9 -50.68 -62.32 2.03
C SER A 9 -50.37 -63.17 0.79
N THR A 10 -50.60 -64.48 0.88
CA THR A 10 -50.50 -65.44 -0.24
C THR A 10 -51.85 -65.68 -0.96
N SER A 11 -52.82 -64.78 -0.77
CA SER A 11 -54.13 -64.89 -1.43
C SER A 11 -53.97 -64.89 -2.96
N PRO A 12 -54.63 -65.80 -3.70
CA PRO A 12 -54.59 -65.83 -5.16
C PRO A 12 -54.98 -64.50 -5.82
N ALA A 13 -55.95 -63.77 -5.24
CA ALA A 13 -56.37 -62.46 -5.75
C ALA A 13 -55.23 -61.42 -5.66
N VAL A 14 -54.47 -61.45 -4.56
CA VAL A 14 -53.33 -60.54 -4.35
C VAL A 14 -52.20 -60.84 -5.31
N LEU A 15 -51.92 -62.12 -5.56
CA LEU A 15 -50.89 -62.53 -6.50
C LEU A 15 -51.23 -62.10 -7.93
N VAL A 16 -52.49 -62.24 -8.34
CA VAL A 16 -52.97 -61.79 -9.65
C VAL A 16 -52.93 -60.27 -9.77
N ASP A 17 -53.38 -59.54 -8.75
CA ASP A 17 -53.35 -58.07 -8.76
C ASP A 17 -51.92 -57.52 -8.76
N ASN A 18 -51.00 -58.16 -8.03
CA ASN A 18 -49.58 -57.82 -8.08
C ASN A 18 -48.97 -58.12 -9.45
N ALA A 19 -49.33 -59.23 -10.09
CA ALA A 19 -48.85 -59.58 -11.42
C ALA A 19 -49.35 -58.60 -12.49
N LYS A 20 -50.63 -58.20 -12.44
CA LYS A 20 -51.19 -57.17 -13.32
C LYS A 20 -50.52 -55.82 -13.12
N ARG A 21 -50.38 -55.38 -11.86
CA ARG A 21 -49.70 -54.13 -11.53
C ARG A 21 -48.25 -54.13 -11.99
N LEU A 22 -47.54 -55.26 -11.85
CA LEU A 22 -46.18 -55.40 -12.35
C LEU A 22 -46.12 -55.28 -13.88
N ASP A 23 -47.07 -55.89 -14.60
CA ASP A 23 -47.16 -55.77 -16.05
C ASP A 23 -47.44 -54.31 -16.49
N GLU A 24 -48.33 -53.61 -15.79
CA GLU A 24 -48.62 -52.20 -16.02
C GLU A 24 -47.40 -51.31 -15.73
N LEU A 25 -46.64 -51.61 -14.67
CA LEU A 25 -45.43 -50.87 -14.31
C LEU A 25 -44.29 -51.11 -15.30
N VAL A 26 -44.09 -52.34 -15.78
CA VAL A 26 -42.92 -52.71 -16.59
C VAL A 26 -43.19 -52.55 -18.09
N ASN A 27 -44.36 -53.00 -18.56
CA ASN A 27 -44.70 -53.10 -19.98
C ASN A 27 -45.76 -52.07 -20.44
N GLY A 28 -46.45 -51.42 -19.49
CA GLY A 28 -47.50 -50.43 -19.75
C GLY A 28 -47.02 -49.10 -20.32
N PRO A 29 -47.95 -48.22 -20.76
CA PRO A 29 -47.64 -46.85 -21.19
C PRO A 29 -47.14 -45.99 -20.02
N ALA A 30 -46.67 -44.78 -20.29
CA ALA A 30 -46.28 -43.83 -19.23
C ALA A 30 -47.50 -43.45 -18.38
N ALA A 31 -47.55 -43.89 -17.13
CA ALA A 31 -48.71 -43.71 -16.26
C ALA A 31 -48.36 -43.87 -14.77
N ASP A 32 -49.11 -43.15 -13.93
CA ASP A 32 -49.15 -43.38 -12.49
C ASP A 32 -50.02 -44.61 -12.21
N VAL A 33 -49.42 -45.67 -11.68
CA VAL A 33 -50.09 -46.92 -11.32
C VAL A 33 -50.19 -46.97 -9.79
N PRO A 34 -51.40 -46.95 -9.19
CA PRO A 34 -51.54 -46.99 -7.75
C PRO A 34 -50.99 -48.30 -7.18
N ASP A 35 -50.23 -48.19 -6.09
CA ASP A 35 -49.87 -49.33 -5.26
C ASP A 35 -51.10 -49.85 -4.50
N ARG A 36 -50.87 -50.74 -3.53
CA ARG A 36 -51.96 -51.31 -2.73
C ARG A 36 -52.48 -50.35 -1.64
N ALA A 37 -51.74 -49.30 -1.30
CA ALA A 37 -52.14 -48.19 -0.44
C ALA A 37 -53.00 -47.17 -1.19
N GLY A 38 -52.90 -47.16 -2.51
CA GLY A 38 -53.39 -46.08 -3.37
C GLY A 38 -52.33 -45.02 -3.64
N ASP A 39 -51.08 -45.23 -3.21
CA ASP A 39 -49.97 -44.33 -3.48
C ASP A 39 -49.46 -44.54 -4.91
N PRO A 40 -49.15 -43.47 -5.67
CA PRO A 40 -48.78 -43.60 -7.07
C PRO A 40 -47.37 -44.19 -7.22
N LEU A 41 -47.25 -45.25 -8.03
CA LEU A 41 -45.99 -45.75 -8.59
C LEU A 41 -45.86 -45.32 -10.04
N TYR A 42 -44.64 -45.05 -10.49
CA TYR A 42 -44.41 -44.65 -11.88
C TYR A 42 -44.06 -45.86 -12.74
N SER A 43 -44.70 -45.99 -13.90
CA SER A 43 -44.30 -47.02 -14.88
C SER A 43 -42.90 -46.73 -15.43
N TRP A 44 -42.22 -47.77 -15.93
CA TRP A 44 -40.88 -47.69 -16.49
C TRP A 44 -40.78 -46.61 -17.58
N ARG A 45 -41.76 -46.56 -18.49
CA ARG A 45 -41.81 -45.55 -19.56
C ARG A 45 -41.97 -44.13 -19.01
N GLN A 46 -42.70 -43.95 -17.91
CA GLN A 46 -42.84 -42.64 -17.27
C GLN A 46 -41.57 -42.23 -16.53
N MET A 47 -40.88 -43.16 -15.87
CA MET A 47 -39.57 -42.91 -15.27
C MET A 47 -38.55 -42.49 -16.33
N MET A 48 -38.54 -43.14 -17.50
CA MET A 48 -37.69 -42.75 -18.62
C MET A 48 -37.96 -41.30 -19.07
N ALA A 49 -39.24 -40.93 -19.26
CA ALA A 49 -39.61 -39.57 -19.64
C ALA A 49 -39.24 -38.52 -18.58
N LYS A 50 -39.42 -38.84 -17.30
CA LYS A 50 -39.02 -37.95 -16.19
C LYS A 50 -37.49 -37.82 -16.10
N ASN A 51 -36.75 -38.90 -16.32
CA ASN A 51 -35.28 -38.88 -16.33
C ASN A 51 -34.72 -38.05 -17.50
N GLU A 52 -35.34 -38.16 -18.68
CA GLU A 52 -34.98 -37.33 -19.83
C GLU A 52 -35.23 -35.84 -19.55
N ALA A 53 -36.41 -35.50 -19.00
CA ALA A 53 -36.73 -34.13 -18.60
C ALA A 53 -35.79 -33.59 -17.52
N LEU A 54 -35.43 -34.41 -16.52
CA LEU A 54 -34.47 -34.06 -15.48
C LEU A 54 -33.06 -33.85 -16.05
N THR A 55 -32.65 -34.69 -17.00
CA THR A 55 -31.35 -34.56 -17.69
C THR A 55 -31.30 -33.26 -18.48
N GLU A 56 -32.36 -32.90 -19.20
CA GLU A 56 -32.45 -31.64 -19.94
C GLU A 56 -32.48 -30.43 -19.00
N ALA A 57 -33.25 -30.47 -17.91
CA ALA A 57 -33.26 -29.40 -16.90
C ALA A 57 -31.89 -29.23 -16.23
N THR A 58 -31.21 -30.34 -15.93
CA THR A 58 -29.85 -30.32 -15.38
C THR A 58 -28.86 -29.75 -16.39
N ARG A 59 -28.97 -30.13 -17.66
CA ARG A 59 -28.19 -29.55 -18.75
C ARG A 59 -28.40 -28.04 -18.82
N GLN A 60 -29.63 -27.56 -18.82
CA GLN A 60 -29.97 -26.12 -18.81
C GLN A 60 -29.43 -25.38 -17.58
N ASN A 61 -29.47 -26.00 -16.40
CA ASN A 61 -28.95 -25.41 -15.15
C ASN A 61 -27.42 -25.43 -15.05
N LEU A 62 -26.73 -26.29 -15.80
CA LEU A 62 -25.28 -26.33 -15.90
C LEU A 62 -24.72 -25.41 -17.00
N ILE A 63 -25.54 -24.95 -17.96
CA ILE A 63 -25.14 -23.95 -18.98
C ILE A 63 -24.44 -22.72 -18.35
N PRO A 64 -24.96 -22.12 -17.25
CA PRO A 64 -24.31 -20.99 -16.58
C PRO A 64 -22.92 -21.31 -16.01
N LEU A 65 -22.61 -22.59 -15.77
CA LEU A 65 -21.37 -23.04 -15.11
C LEU A 65 -20.28 -23.48 -16.09
N SER A 66 -20.57 -23.53 -17.40
CA SER A 66 -19.67 -23.79 -18.55
C SER A 66 -18.36 -24.55 -18.28
N ARG A 67 -18.16 -25.68 -18.98
CA ARG A 67 -16.86 -26.36 -19.05
C ARG A 67 -15.77 -25.39 -19.53
N GLN A 68 -14.62 -25.36 -18.85
CA GLN A 68 -13.49 -24.53 -19.26
C GLN A 68 -12.73 -25.21 -20.40
N TYR A 69 -12.60 -24.53 -21.55
CA TYR A 69 -11.83 -25.01 -22.70
C TYR A 69 -10.49 -24.27 -22.80
N MET A 70 -9.42 -25.02 -23.09
CA MET A 70 -8.08 -24.45 -23.27
C MET A 70 -7.88 -23.90 -24.68
N THR A 71 -8.57 -24.47 -25.67
CA THR A 71 -8.46 -24.05 -27.08
C THR A 71 -9.82 -23.93 -27.76
N LEU A 72 -9.90 -23.08 -28.80
CA LEU A 72 -11.11 -22.92 -29.58
C LEU A 72 -11.48 -24.21 -30.32
N SER A 73 -10.48 -25.00 -30.74
CA SER A 73 -10.72 -26.28 -31.42
C SER A 73 -11.41 -27.30 -30.53
N GLU A 74 -11.04 -27.37 -29.24
CA GLU A 74 -11.71 -28.25 -28.27
C GLU A 74 -13.13 -27.80 -27.99
N ALA A 75 -13.35 -26.49 -27.83
CA ALA A 75 -14.69 -25.92 -27.67
C ALA A 75 -15.57 -26.20 -28.91
N GLN A 76 -14.99 -26.10 -30.11
CA GLN A 76 -15.69 -26.36 -31.37
C GLN A 76 -15.97 -27.85 -31.59
N ALA A 77 -15.12 -28.75 -31.07
CA ALA A 77 -15.37 -30.19 -31.07
C ALA A 77 -16.50 -30.59 -30.11
N ASP A 78 -16.68 -29.83 -29.02
CA ASP A 78 -17.73 -30.05 -28.02
C ASP A 78 -19.04 -29.28 -28.32
N ILE A 79 -19.25 -28.88 -29.58
CA ILE A 79 -20.39 -28.02 -29.99
C ILE A 79 -21.76 -28.61 -29.65
N ALA A 80 -21.88 -29.95 -29.58
CA ALA A 80 -23.11 -30.62 -29.19
C ALA A 80 -23.57 -30.26 -27.75
N ASN A 81 -22.62 -29.88 -26.88
CA ASN A 81 -22.87 -29.46 -25.50
C ASN A 81 -22.99 -27.93 -25.33
N ILE A 82 -22.83 -27.16 -26.41
CA ILE A 82 -22.96 -25.70 -26.44
C ILE A 82 -24.18 -25.37 -27.33
N PRO A 83 -25.38 -25.12 -26.78
CA PRO A 83 -26.57 -24.88 -27.60
C PRO A 83 -26.42 -23.67 -28.53
N ALA A 84 -27.09 -23.70 -29.69
CA ALA A 84 -27.14 -22.56 -30.59
C ALA A 84 -27.68 -21.31 -29.87
N GLY A 85 -27.02 -20.16 -30.06
CA GLY A 85 -27.30 -18.91 -29.37
C GLY A 85 -26.69 -18.77 -27.97
N SER A 86 -26.09 -19.83 -27.41
CA SER A 86 -25.37 -19.77 -26.13
C SER A 86 -23.91 -19.36 -26.30
N THR A 87 -23.32 -18.84 -25.23
CA THR A 87 -21.90 -18.45 -25.20
C THR A 87 -21.05 -19.44 -24.40
N THR A 88 -19.76 -19.49 -24.72
CA THR A 88 -18.73 -20.22 -23.98
C THR A 88 -17.46 -19.37 -23.88
N TYR A 89 -16.58 -19.68 -22.93
CA TYR A 89 -15.30 -19.00 -22.73
C TYR A 89 -14.14 -19.95 -23.03
N VAL A 90 -13.21 -19.49 -23.85
CA VAL A 90 -11.98 -20.20 -24.19
C VAL A 90 -10.81 -19.44 -23.58
N ARG A 91 -9.89 -20.15 -22.92
CA ARG A 91 -8.72 -19.52 -22.29
C ARG A 91 -7.88 -18.76 -23.31
N SER A 92 -7.45 -17.56 -22.95
CA SER A 92 -6.56 -16.74 -23.77
C SER A 92 -5.11 -17.24 -23.64
N SER A 93 -4.36 -17.20 -24.74
CA SER A 93 -2.90 -17.36 -24.73
C SER A 93 -2.13 -16.04 -24.58
N ASP A 94 -2.86 -14.92 -24.55
CA ASP A 94 -2.36 -13.56 -24.35
C ASP A 94 -2.59 -13.16 -22.89
N ASP A 95 -1.54 -12.66 -22.22
CA ASP A 95 -1.54 -12.27 -20.80
C ASP A 95 -2.49 -11.10 -20.49
N ALA A 96 -2.92 -10.35 -21.51
CA ALA A 96 -3.89 -9.26 -21.37
C ALA A 96 -5.32 -9.72 -20.99
N TYR A 97 -5.64 -11.01 -21.17
CA TYR A 97 -6.99 -11.56 -20.92
C TYR A 97 -6.92 -12.94 -20.28
N LEU A 98 -7.87 -13.27 -19.41
CA LEU A 98 -8.03 -14.63 -18.88
C LEU A 98 -8.73 -15.55 -19.88
N ALA A 99 -9.73 -15.05 -20.61
CA ALA A 99 -10.51 -15.83 -21.58
C ALA A 99 -11.20 -14.94 -22.63
N ILE A 100 -11.52 -15.52 -23.78
CA ILE A 100 -12.28 -14.89 -24.88
C ILE A 100 -13.65 -15.57 -24.96
N GLU A 101 -14.70 -14.77 -25.13
CA GLU A 101 -16.06 -15.28 -25.28
C GLU A 101 -16.39 -15.59 -26.75
N TYR A 102 -16.99 -16.76 -26.97
CA TYR A 102 -17.50 -17.21 -28.27
C TYR A 102 -18.99 -17.54 -28.15
N MET A 103 -19.77 -17.26 -29.20
CA MET A 103 -21.16 -17.66 -29.33
C MET A 103 -21.31 -18.78 -30.36
N ASN A 104 -22.12 -19.79 -30.06
CA ASN A 104 -22.50 -20.77 -31.06
C ASN A 104 -23.54 -20.18 -32.02
N VAL A 105 -23.08 -19.81 -33.22
CA VAL A 105 -23.94 -19.37 -34.32
C VAL A 105 -24.17 -20.55 -35.25
N SER A 106 -25.30 -21.24 -35.08
CA SER A 106 -25.74 -22.34 -35.94
C SER A 106 -24.72 -23.47 -36.15
N GLY A 107 -24.01 -23.87 -35.09
CA GLY A 107 -23.02 -24.95 -35.09
C GLY A 107 -21.57 -24.48 -35.24
N THR A 108 -21.33 -23.17 -35.36
CA THR A 108 -19.97 -22.59 -35.47
C THR A 108 -19.75 -21.56 -34.37
N LEU A 109 -18.65 -21.69 -33.63
CA LEU A 109 -18.25 -20.72 -32.61
C LEU A 109 -17.69 -19.47 -33.28
N GLN A 110 -18.32 -18.33 -33.01
CA GLN A 110 -17.88 -17.01 -33.49
C GLN A 110 -17.51 -16.12 -32.30
N PRO A 111 -16.41 -15.35 -32.37
CA PRO A 111 -16.02 -14.45 -31.29
C PRO A 111 -17.04 -13.32 -31.15
N THR A 112 -17.45 -13.02 -29.92
CA THR A 112 -18.42 -11.94 -29.66
C THR A 112 -17.76 -10.57 -29.52
N GLY A 113 -16.43 -10.54 -29.40
CA GLY A 113 -15.65 -9.36 -29.05
C GLY A 113 -15.51 -9.11 -27.55
N ARG A 114 -16.26 -9.83 -26.70
CA ARG A 114 -16.14 -9.73 -25.23
C ARG A 114 -14.99 -10.61 -24.71
N ARG A 115 -14.22 -10.09 -23.75
CA ARG A 115 -13.07 -10.75 -23.14
C ARG A 115 -13.15 -10.66 -21.61
N MET A 116 -12.72 -11.70 -20.92
CA MET A 116 -12.51 -11.67 -19.47
C MET A 116 -11.11 -11.11 -19.22
N LEU A 117 -11.02 -9.92 -18.63
CA LEU A 117 -9.76 -9.22 -18.39
C LEU A 117 -8.90 -9.93 -17.33
N SER A 118 -7.58 -9.94 -17.51
CA SER A 118 -6.65 -10.23 -16.41
C SER A 118 -6.58 -9.00 -15.47
N ALA A 119 -6.04 -9.14 -14.26
CA ALA A 119 -6.01 -8.06 -13.28
C ALA A 119 -5.14 -6.85 -13.71
N GLU A 120 -4.16 -7.06 -14.59
CA GLU A 120 -3.22 -6.03 -15.06
C GLU A 120 -3.86 -4.79 -15.68
N PRO A 121 -4.79 -4.89 -16.66
CA PRO A 121 -5.44 -3.71 -17.24
C PRO A 121 -6.27 -2.89 -16.24
N PHE A 122 -6.58 -3.42 -15.05
CA PHE A 122 -7.26 -2.66 -13.99
C PHE A 122 -6.29 -1.92 -13.07
N GLN A 123 -5.02 -2.33 -13.00
CA GLN A 123 -4.04 -1.68 -12.13
C GLN A 123 -3.75 -0.25 -12.62
N GLY A 124 -3.55 -0.06 -13.93
CA GLY A 124 -3.30 1.25 -14.52
C GLY A 124 -4.50 2.21 -14.50
N LEU A 125 -5.74 1.70 -14.48
CA LEU A 125 -6.95 2.54 -14.44
C LEU A 125 -7.30 2.99 -13.01
N VAL A 126 -6.95 2.19 -12.00
CA VAL A 126 -7.19 2.53 -10.58
C VAL A 126 -6.12 3.50 -10.07
N ASP A 127 -4.89 3.42 -10.58
CA ASP A 127 -3.84 4.40 -10.30
C ASP A 127 -4.11 5.76 -10.98
N ALA A 128 -4.82 5.77 -12.12
CA ALA A 128 -5.25 6.99 -12.82
C ALA A 128 -6.50 7.68 -12.23
N VAL A 129 -7.20 7.05 -11.28
CA VAL A 129 -8.38 7.62 -10.58
C VAL A 129 -8.00 8.19 -9.20
N LEU A 130 -6.72 8.42 -8.96
CA LEU A 130 -6.20 8.90 -7.69
C LEU A 130 -5.75 10.37 -7.77
N PHE A 131 -6.46 11.19 -6.99
CA PHE A 131 -6.05 12.49 -6.42
C PHE A 131 -6.07 13.74 -7.30
N ALA A 132 -7.27 14.20 -7.65
CA ALA A 132 -7.51 15.64 -7.61
C ALA A 132 -8.39 15.94 -6.39
N ASP A 133 -8.01 16.93 -5.57
CA ASP A 133 -8.93 17.51 -4.57
C ASP A 133 -10.21 17.91 -5.33
N PRO A 134 -11.41 17.41 -4.96
CA PRO A 134 -12.67 17.74 -5.62
C PRO A 134 -12.89 19.26 -5.74
N ALA A 135 -12.33 20.06 -4.82
CA ALA A 135 -12.38 21.52 -4.87
C ALA A 135 -11.37 22.13 -5.86
N GLU A 136 -10.22 21.49 -6.10
CA GLU A 136 -9.18 21.94 -7.03
C GLU A 136 -9.52 21.54 -8.47
N PHE A 137 -10.01 20.31 -8.68
CA PHE A 137 -10.50 19.85 -9.97
C PHE A 137 -11.68 20.69 -10.47
N SER A 138 -12.64 21.00 -9.60
CA SER A 138 -13.80 21.84 -9.97
C SER A 138 -13.44 23.29 -10.32
N ARG A 139 -12.25 23.77 -9.94
CA ARG A 139 -11.71 25.10 -10.31
C ARG A 139 -10.81 25.09 -11.56
N SER A 140 -10.44 23.92 -12.07
CA SER A 140 -9.46 23.76 -13.16
C SER A 140 -10.00 24.09 -14.57
N GLY A 141 -11.32 24.16 -14.75
CA GLY A 141 -11.95 24.38 -16.05
C GLY A 141 -12.06 23.11 -16.93
N TYR A 142 -11.69 21.95 -16.40
CA TYR A 142 -11.81 20.65 -17.06
C TYR A 142 -12.96 19.81 -16.50
N ALA A 143 -13.71 19.15 -17.39
CA ALA A 143 -14.79 18.22 -17.07
C ALA A 143 -14.26 16.80 -16.79
N SER A 144 -13.16 16.40 -17.44
CA SER A 144 -12.41 15.15 -17.18
C SER A 144 -10.96 15.31 -17.61
N ALA A 145 -10.02 14.64 -16.95
CA ALA A 145 -8.61 14.64 -17.33
C ALA A 145 -7.95 13.28 -17.03
N VAL A 146 -7.02 12.88 -17.90
CA VAL A 146 -6.05 11.81 -17.66
C VAL A 146 -4.73 12.49 -17.33
N VAL A 147 -4.16 12.12 -16.18
CA VAL A 147 -2.95 12.73 -15.63
C VAL A 147 -1.84 11.70 -15.48
N ALA A 148 -0.60 12.13 -15.61
CA ALA A 148 0.59 11.34 -15.31
C ALA A 148 0.81 11.25 -13.78
N GLU A 149 1.73 10.38 -13.35
CA GLU A 149 2.08 10.17 -11.93
C GLU A 149 2.57 11.45 -11.23
N ASP A 150 3.06 12.42 -12.00
CA ASP A 150 3.53 13.73 -11.55
C ASP A 150 2.48 14.85 -11.67
N MET A 151 1.20 14.49 -11.89
CA MET A 151 0.05 15.37 -12.02
C MET A 151 0.02 16.25 -13.29
N PHE A 152 0.86 15.99 -14.29
CA PHE A 152 0.73 16.63 -15.60
C PHE A 152 -0.46 16.06 -16.38
N ILE A 153 -1.27 16.94 -16.99
CA ILE A 153 -2.42 16.54 -17.82
C ILE A 153 -1.90 15.97 -19.14
N ILE A 154 -2.09 14.66 -19.33
CA ILE A 154 -1.78 13.94 -20.57
C ILE A 154 -2.87 14.23 -21.61
N THR A 155 -4.14 14.24 -21.19
CA THR A 155 -5.27 14.61 -22.04
C THR A 155 -6.46 15.04 -21.20
N ALA A 156 -7.28 15.99 -21.65
CA ALA A 156 -8.47 16.43 -20.89
C ALA A 156 -9.65 16.84 -21.78
N VAL A 157 -10.86 16.76 -21.21
CA VAL A 157 -12.07 17.38 -21.76
C VAL A 157 -12.31 18.66 -20.97
N ARG A 158 -12.38 19.80 -21.64
CA ARG A 158 -12.73 21.09 -21.05
C ARG A 158 -14.23 21.15 -20.76
N SER A 159 -14.63 22.02 -19.82
CA SER A 159 -16.05 22.19 -19.46
C SER A 159 -16.95 22.68 -20.60
N ASP A 160 -16.37 23.17 -21.70
CA ASP A 160 -17.07 23.54 -22.95
C ASP A 160 -17.19 22.40 -23.96
N GLY A 161 -16.70 21.19 -23.62
CA GLY A 161 -16.73 20.00 -24.46
C GLY A 161 -15.55 19.86 -25.42
N SER A 162 -14.61 20.81 -25.43
CA SER A 162 -13.39 20.72 -26.27
C SER A 162 -12.34 19.80 -25.66
N PHE A 163 -11.54 19.15 -26.51
CA PHE A 163 -10.52 18.18 -26.11
C PHE A 163 -9.13 18.85 -26.08
N PHE A 164 -8.34 18.56 -25.06
CA PHE A 164 -6.98 19.08 -24.86
C PHE A 164 -5.97 17.94 -24.97
N ILE A 165 -5.05 18.05 -25.94
CA ILE A 165 -3.87 17.19 -26.12
C ILE A 165 -2.64 18.12 -26.17
N PRO A 166 -1.62 17.93 -25.33
CA PRO A 166 -0.50 18.87 -25.16
C PRO A 166 0.23 19.27 -26.44
N ASP A 167 0.37 18.35 -27.41
CA ASP A 167 1.09 18.59 -28.67
C ASP A 167 0.19 19.06 -29.83
N LEU A 168 -1.11 19.29 -29.58
CA LEU A 168 -2.12 19.56 -30.61
C LEU A 168 -3.12 20.65 -30.17
N ASP A 169 -2.67 21.65 -29.40
CA ASP A 169 -3.49 22.79 -28.97
C ASP A 169 -3.82 23.71 -30.17
N ILE A 170 -4.82 23.31 -30.95
CA ILE A 170 -5.40 24.10 -32.05
C ILE A 170 -6.90 24.23 -31.78
N PRO A 171 -7.43 25.44 -31.54
CA PRO A 171 -8.86 25.63 -31.31
C PRO A 171 -9.68 25.22 -32.55
N GLY A 172 -10.58 24.23 -32.41
CA GLY A 172 -11.65 23.96 -33.39
C GLY A 172 -11.63 22.62 -34.15
N ILE A 173 -10.92 21.59 -33.69
CA ILE A 173 -10.96 20.26 -34.34
C ILE A 173 -12.26 19.51 -33.94
N ASP A 174 -13.08 19.13 -34.92
CA ASP A 174 -14.28 18.30 -34.71
C ASP A 174 -14.01 16.80 -34.91
N LEU A 175 -14.97 15.97 -34.51
CA LEU A 175 -14.89 14.51 -34.55
C LEU A 175 -14.69 13.94 -35.98
N ASP A 176 -15.22 14.62 -37.00
CA ASP A 176 -15.12 14.18 -38.40
C ASP A 176 -13.72 14.42 -38.97
N THR A 177 -13.02 15.45 -38.48
CA THR A 177 -11.64 15.73 -38.83
C THR A 177 -10.68 14.69 -38.24
N LEU A 178 -10.95 14.20 -37.03
CA LEU A 178 -10.17 13.15 -36.37
C LEU A 178 -10.27 11.79 -37.09
N SER A 179 -11.45 11.49 -37.66
CA SER A 179 -11.71 10.28 -38.45
C SER A 179 -10.95 10.26 -39.78
N ARG A 180 -10.64 11.43 -40.36
CA ARG A 180 -9.79 11.56 -41.56
C ARG A 180 -8.30 11.44 -41.25
N ILE A 181 -7.84 11.93 -40.10
CA ILE A 181 -6.42 11.85 -39.69
C ILE A 181 -6.03 10.41 -39.34
N THR A 182 -6.93 9.64 -38.73
CA THR A 182 -6.71 8.21 -38.44
C THR A 182 -6.66 7.32 -39.68
N ALA A 183 -7.16 7.79 -40.82
CA ALA A 183 -7.04 7.10 -42.12
C ALA A 183 -5.72 7.40 -42.86
N GLU A 184 -4.93 8.40 -42.44
CA GLU A 184 -3.67 8.82 -43.10
C GLU A 184 -2.39 8.40 -42.35
N ILE A 185 -2.49 7.53 -41.33
CA ILE A 185 -1.30 6.88 -40.76
C ILE A 185 -0.80 5.83 -41.77
N THR A 186 0.17 6.23 -42.59
CA THR A 186 0.86 5.31 -43.52
C THR A 186 2.06 4.69 -42.81
N PHE A 187 2.03 3.38 -42.56
CA PHE A 187 3.21 2.63 -42.11
C PHE A 187 4.30 2.67 -43.19
N ILE A 188 5.57 2.79 -42.78
CA ILE A 188 6.74 2.73 -43.67
C ILE A 188 6.66 1.51 -44.60
N ASP A 189 6.94 1.71 -45.89
CA ASP A 189 7.02 0.64 -46.89
C ASP A 189 8.13 -0.36 -46.48
N PRO A 190 7.80 -1.65 -46.22
CA PRO A 190 8.77 -2.66 -45.80
C PRO A 190 9.92 -2.86 -46.79
N ILE A 191 9.70 -2.59 -48.08
CA ILE A 191 10.71 -2.75 -49.14
C ILE A 191 11.74 -1.61 -49.10
N GLU A 192 11.32 -0.41 -48.72
CA GLU A 192 12.21 0.75 -48.58
C GLU A 192 13.08 0.61 -47.32
N PHE A 193 12.52 0.07 -46.23
CA PHE A 193 13.27 -0.29 -45.02
C PHE A 193 14.28 -1.43 -45.29
N LEU A 194 13.90 -2.48 -46.02
CA LEU A 194 14.81 -3.58 -46.37
C LEU A 194 15.99 -3.16 -47.27
N ARG A 195 15.87 -2.06 -48.02
CA ARG A 195 16.97 -1.49 -48.84
C ARG A 195 17.91 -0.57 -48.07
N SER A 196 17.56 -0.19 -46.84
CA SER A 196 18.33 0.76 -46.02
C SER A 196 19.62 0.17 -45.43
N GLY A 197 19.77 -1.16 -45.43
CA GLY A 197 20.93 -1.85 -44.86
C GLY A 197 20.85 -2.09 -43.35
N TYR A 198 19.72 -1.77 -42.71
CA TYR A 198 19.51 -1.91 -41.26
C TYR A 198 18.51 -3.02 -40.91
N MET A 199 18.79 -3.75 -39.83
CA MET A 199 18.01 -4.86 -39.27
C MET A 199 16.90 -4.37 -38.32
N SER A 200 17.09 -3.22 -37.67
CA SER A 200 16.13 -2.53 -36.79
C SER A 200 16.50 -1.05 -36.68
N ALA A 201 15.53 -0.13 -36.56
CA ALA A 201 15.78 1.30 -36.36
C ALA A 201 14.69 1.99 -35.52
N VAL A 202 15.09 2.99 -34.74
CA VAL A 202 14.26 3.96 -34.01
C VAL A 202 14.30 5.28 -34.78
N LEU A 203 13.15 5.90 -35.03
CA LEU A 203 13.03 7.11 -35.85
C LEU A 203 12.47 8.29 -35.05
N SER A 204 12.80 9.51 -35.45
CA SER A 204 12.17 10.73 -34.95
C SER A 204 10.79 10.92 -35.57
N ALA A 205 10.00 11.85 -35.01
CA ALA A 205 8.70 12.26 -35.56
C ALA A 205 8.79 12.71 -37.02
N ASP A 206 9.94 13.28 -37.43
CA ASP A 206 10.24 13.73 -38.80
C ASP A 206 10.89 12.64 -39.67
N ARG A 207 10.89 11.37 -39.23
CA ARG A 207 11.39 10.18 -39.95
C ARG A 207 12.92 10.11 -40.14
N PHE A 208 13.70 10.77 -39.29
CA PHE A 208 15.16 10.59 -39.24
C PHE A 208 15.54 9.41 -38.34
N ILE A 209 16.59 8.65 -38.70
CA ILE A 209 17.08 7.52 -37.88
C ILE A 209 17.78 8.06 -36.63
N LEU A 210 17.19 7.79 -35.46
CA LEU A 210 17.72 8.13 -34.14
C LEU A 210 18.64 7.04 -33.58
N SER A 211 18.38 5.78 -33.94
CA SER A 211 19.24 4.63 -33.63
C SER A 211 18.97 3.49 -34.59
N ALA A 212 19.97 2.73 -35.03
CA ALA A 212 19.75 1.56 -35.88
C ALA A 212 20.81 0.47 -35.68
N VAL A 213 20.42 -0.77 -35.97
CA VAL A 213 21.30 -1.94 -36.01
C VAL A 213 21.54 -2.28 -37.47
N ALA A 214 22.80 -2.21 -37.94
CA ALA A 214 23.13 -2.54 -39.32
C ALA A 214 23.15 -4.07 -39.54
N LEU A 215 22.89 -4.52 -40.77
CA LEU A 215 22.83 -5.95 -41.12
C LEU A 215 24.16 -6.69 -40.91
N ASP A 216 25.28 -5.97 -40.81
CA ASP A 216 26.65 -6.45 -40.62
C ASP A 216 27.14 -6.40 -39.15
N SER A 217 26.22 -6.20 -38.20
CA SER A 217 26.37 -6.35 -36.73
C SER A 217 26.98 -5.17 -35.95
N ASP A 218 27.16 -4.01 -36.56
CA ASP A 218 27.53 -2.79 -35.83
C ASP A 218 26.29 -1.96 -35.42
N VAL A 219 26.27 -1.49 -34.17
CA VAL A 219 25.23 -0.59 -33.62
C VAL A 219 25.56 0.84 -34.00
N TYR A 220 24.66 1.50 -34.73
CA TYR A 220 24.78 2.91 -35.11
C TYR A 220 24.02 3.80 -34.12
N ILE A 221 24.75 4.62 -33.36
CA ILE A 221 24.20 5.66 -32.47
C ILE A 221 24.71 7.02 -32.94
N PRO A 222 23.90 7.84 -33.65
CA PRO A 222 24.20 9.24 -33.81
C PRO A 222 23.85 9.97 -32.49
N VAL A 223 24.86 10.57 -31.87
CA VAL A 223 24.69 11.38 -30.66
C VAL A 223 23.89 12.64 -31.02
N ILE A 224 22.68 12.79 -30.46
CA ILE A 224 21.98 14.07 -30.39
C ILE A 224 22.13 14.58 -28.95
N SER A 225 23.15 15.38 -28.74
CA SER A 225 23.19 16.43 -27.72
C SER A 225 23.37 17.73 -28.50
N ASP A 226 22.55 18.74 -28.21
CA ASP A 226 22.37 19.96 -29.00
C ASP A 226 23.59 20.91 -29.03
N SER A 227 24.83 20.43 -28.92
CA SER A 227 26.00 21.29 -28.77
C SER A 227 27.33 20.64 -29.20
N VAL A 228 27.53 20.29 -30.49
CA VAL A 228 28.88 20.10 -31.04
C VAL A 228 28.94 20.53 -32.52
N GLY A 229 29.92 21.37 -32.88
CA GLY A 229 30.20 21.77 -34.26
C GLY A 229 30.78 20.63 -35.10
N VAL A 230 30.34 20.55 -36.37
CA VAL A 230 30.77 19.55 -37.35
C VAL A 230 32.26 19.70 -37.68
N ILE A 231 33.07 18.66 -37.48
CA ILE A 231 34.42 18.56 -38.07
C ILE A 231 34.25 18.11 -39.52
N GLU A 232 34.85 18.83 -40.48
CA GLU A 232 34.75 18.47 -41.89
C GLU A 232 35.44 17.12 -42.18
N SER A 233 34.80 16.28 -42.98
CA SER A 233 35.25 14.91 -43.29
C SER A 233 36.65 14.82 -43.91
N ARG A 234 37.17 15.94 -44.45
CA ARG A 234 38.54 16.05 -44.99
C ARG A 234 39.63 16.24 -43.92
N GLU A 235 39.31 16.79 -42.75
CA GLU A 235 40.27 16.91 -41.64
C GLU A 235 40.44 15.57 -40.90
N PHE A 236 39.34 14.84 -40.70
CA PHE A 236 39.38 13.50 -40.08
C PHE A 236 40.19 12.49 -40.91
N ALA A 237 40.05 12.53 -42.24
CA ALA A 237 40.78 11.66 -43.17
C ALA A 237 42.32 11.88 -43.20
N ARG A 238 42.82 13.00 -42.66
CA ARG A 238 44.27 13.30 -42.56
C ARG A 238 44.89 12.95 -41.20
N SER A 239 44.08 12.52 -40.24
CA SER A 239 44.48 12.37 -38.83
C SER A 239 45.14 11.02 -38.49
N GLY A 240 45.02 10.00 -39.35
CA GLY A 240 45.56 8.66 -39.11
C GLY A 240 44.71 7.77 -38.18
N PHE A 241 43.52 8.23 -37.79
CA PHE A 241 42.59 7.52 -36.90
C PHE A 241 41.35 7.00 -37.66
N ILE A 242 40.87 5.81 -37.30
CA ILE A 242 39.65 5.16 -37.83
C ILE A 242 38.42 5.53 -36.99
N ASN A 243 38.59 5.70 -35.68
CA ASN A 243 37.55 6.07 -34.71
C ASN A 243 38.21 6.80 -33.52
N ALA A 244 37.59 7.87 -33.01
CA ALA A 244 37.98 8.53 -31.76
C ALA A 244 36.77 9.01 -30.94
N VAL A 245 36.84 8.88 -29.61
CA VAL A 245 35.99 9.53 -28.60
C VAL A 245 36.68 10.82 -28.19
N ILE A 246 35.97 11.96 -28.24
CA ILE A 246 36.54 13.29 -28.01
C ILE A 246 35.73 14.00 -26.91
N SER A 247 36.41 14.68 -25.99
CA SER A 247 35.79 15.47 -24.92
C SER A 247 35.26 16.81 -25.42
N GLU A 248 34.42 17.46 -24.60
CA GLU A 248 33.86 18.80 -24.85
C GLU A 248 34.92 19.87 -25.20
N ASP A 249 36.15 19.71 -24.70
CA ASP A 249 37.27 20.63 -24.92
C ASP A 249 38.15 20.27 -26.15
N ARG A 250 37.71 19.33 -26.99
CA ARG A 250 38.41 18.82 -28.20
C ARG A 250 39.67 17.98 -27.91
N PHE A 251 39.71 17.27 -26.78
CA PHE A 251 40.76 16.28 -26.50
C PHE A 251 40.31 14.86 -26.83
N ILE A 252 41.19 14.04 -27.42
CA ILE A 252 40.91 12.64 -27.73
C ILE A 252 40.98 11.82 -26.43
N MET A 253 39.84 11.25 -26.02
CA MET A 253 39.69 10.41 -24.83
C MET A 253 39.92 8.92 -25.12
N ALA A 254 39.65 8.45 -26.33
CA ALA A 254 40.00 7.11 -26.80
C ALA A 254 40.07 7.08 -28.33
N ALA A 255 41.03 6.40 -28.96
CA ALA A 255 41.07 6.30 -30.42
C ALA A 255 41.69 5.00 -30.95
N ARG A 256 41.27 4.61 -32.17
CA ARG A 256 41.78 3.46 -32.93
C ARG A 256 42.48 3.96 -34.20
N THR A 257 43.73 3.55 -34.38
CA THR A 257 44.56 3.95 -35.54
C THR A 257 44.45 2.94 -36.69
N THR A 258 44.81 3.35 -37.92
CA THR A 258 44.81 2.50 -39.13
C THR A 258 45.63 1.22 -39.03
N ASP A 259 46.52 1.16 -38.03
CA ASP A 259 47.52 0.09 -37.86
C ASP A 259 47.10 -0.91 -36.76
N GLY A 260 45.88 -0.77 -36.21
CA GLY A 260 45.27 -1.75 -35.31
C GLY A 260 45.57 -1.59 -33.81
N ASN A 261 46.36 -0.59 -33.39
CA ASN A 261 46.68 -0.36 -31.98
C ASN A 261 45.69 0.60 -31.30
N ALA A 262 45.28 0.26 -30.07
CA ALA A 262 44.59 1.15 -29.14
C ALA A 262 45.63 1.92 -28.30
N GLN A 263 45.52 3.24 -28.25
CA GLN A 263 46.30 4.08 -27.35
C GLN A 263 45.38 4.69 -26.29
N GLU A 264 45.71 4.43 -25.03
CA GLU A 264 45.20 5.08 -23.82
C GLU A 264 46.40 5.80 -23.19
N GLY A 265 46.44 7.14 -23.23
CA GLY A 265 47.55 7.94 -22.70
C GLY A 265 47.11 8.67 -21.43
N SER A 266 47.86 8.74 -20.32
CA SER A 266 49.23 8.26 -20.04
C SER A 266 49.52 8.37 -18.53
N ARG A 267 50.16 7.33 -17.96
CA ARG A 267 50.87 7.26 -16.66
C ARG A 267 50.07 7.20 -15.35
N GLU A 268 50.36 6.13 -14.60
CA GLU A 268 49.82 5.70 -13.31
C GLU A 268 49.97 6.77 -12.21
N ILE A 269 48.85 7.30 -11.72
CA ILE A 269 48.76 7.83 -10.35
C ILE A 269 47.72 6.97 -9.65
N ARG A 270 48.17 6.15 -8.70
CA ARG A 270 47.27 5.62 -7.68
C ARG A 270 46.79 6.82 -6.88
N LEU A 271 45.56 7.26 -7.11
CA LEU A 271 44.89 8.22 -6.26
C LEU A 271 44.23 7.42 -5.12
N PRO A 272 44.69 7.54 -3.86
CA PRO A 272 43.87 7.07 -2.74
C PRO A 272 42.57 7.88 -2.74
N THR A 273 41.48 7.28 -2.29
CA THR A 273 40.20 7.96 -2.04
C THR A 273 40.35 9.21 -1.14
N GLU A 274 41.48 9.34 -0.45
CA GLU A 274 41.86 10.50 0.36
C GLU A 274 42.28 11.73 -0.46
N PHE A 275 42.85 11.59 -1.68
CA PHE A 275 43.23 12.74 -2.51
C PHE A 275 42.01 13.46 -3.10
N GLU A 276 41.02 12.72 -3.61
CA GLU A 276 39.73 13.28 -4.05
C GLU A 276 38.96 13.96 -2.92
N ARG A 277 39.21 13.56 -1.66
CA ARG A 277 38.62 14.17 -0.44
C ARG A 277 39.42 15.35 0.11
N SER A 278 40.62 15.61 -0.40
CA SER A 278 41.56 16.59 0.18
C SER A 278 41.27 18.05 -0.22
N GLY A 279 40.54 18.27 -1.31
CA GLY A 279 40.19 19.60 -1.82
C GLY A 279 41.32 20.34 -2.56
N TYR A 280 42.34 19.63 -3.03
CA TYR A 280 43.46 20.20 -3.81
C TYR A 280 43.32 19.85 -5.31
N ARG A 281 43.57 20.84 -6.19
CA ARG A 281 43.58 20.70 -7.64
C ARG A 281 44.82 19.96 -8.13
N TYR A 282 45.95 20.27 -7.50
CA TYR A 282 47.21 19.56 -7.59
C TYR A 282 47.93 19.77 -6.26
N ALA A 283 48.70 18.77 -5.83
CA ALA A 283 49.56 18.87 -4.66
C ALA A 283 50.82 18.02 -4.86
N ASP A 284 51.97 18.59 -4.52
CA ASP A 284 53.20 17.84 -4.31
C ASP A 284 53.18 17.25 -2.91
N ALA A 285 53.57 15.99 -2.79
CA ALA A 285 53.65 15.29 -1.52
C ALA A 285 55.08 14.82 -1.25
N SER A 286 55.47 14.86 0.03
CA SER A 286 56.70 14.21 0.48
C SER A 286 56.63 12.69 0.30
N ALA A 287 57.77 12.01 0.41
CA ALA A 287 57.83 10.54 0.38
C ALA A 287 56.97 9.87 1.48
N ASP A 288 56.61 10.64 2.52
CA ASP A 288 55.77 10.21 3.65
C ASP A 288 54.30 10.65 3.51
N MET A 289 53.88 11.08 2.31
CA MET A 289 52.51 11.49 1.96
C MET A 289 51.94 12.72 2.69
N PHE A 290 52.80 13.65 3.13
CA PHE A 290 52.37 14.98 3.57
C PHE A 290 52.40 15.97 2.40
N VAL A 291 51.35 16.78 2.24
CA VAL A 291 51.29 17.84 1.22
C VAL A 291 52.33 18.91 1.52
N THR A 292 53.27 19.10 0.60
CA THR A 292 54.38 20.05 0.71
C THR A 292 54.17 21.31 -0.11
N ASP A 293 53.38 21.23 -1.19
CA ASP A 293 52.95 22.36 -2.03
C ASP A 293 51.65 21.99 -2.75
N GLY A 294 50.80 22.95 -3.13
CA GLY A 294 49.55 22.63 -3.85
C GLY A 294 48.50 23.74 -3.90
N ASP A 295 47.68 23.72 -4.95
CA ASP A 295 46.59 24.68 -5.19
C ASP A 295 45.25 24.12 -4.65
N ARG A 296 44.62 24.86 -3.74
CA ARG A 296 43.42 24.42 -3.02
C ARG A 296 42.18 24.97 -3.72
N LEU A 297 41.28 24.09 -4.16
CA LEU A 297 40.02 24.46 -4.80
C LEU A 297 39.06 25.02 -3.76
N LEU A 298 39.23 26.31 -3.43
CA LEU A 298 38.29 27.06 -2.60
C LEU A 298 37.16 27.72 -3.42
N THR A 299 37.06 27.45 -4.73
CA THR A 299 36.23 28.25 -5.65
C THR A 299 35.37 27.46 -6.66
N GLU A 300 35.46 26.13 -6.74
CA GLU A 300 34.49 25.36 -7.53
C GLU A 300 33.34 24.90 -6.64
N ALA A 301 32.12 25.32 -6.98
CA ALA A 301 30.88 24.93 -6.31
C ALA A 301 30.80 23.40 -6.23
N TRP A 302 30.59 22.89 -5.00
CA TRP A 302 30.41 21.47 -4.75
C TRP A 302 29.18 20.99 -5.53
N ARG A 303 29.29 19.98 -6.40
CA ARG A 303 28.09 19.47 -7.12
C ARG A 303 27.11 18.69 -6.22
N ARG A 304 27.44 18.48 -4.94
CA ARG A 304 26.63 17.76 -3.95
C ARG A 304 26.99 18.18 -2.52
N ASP A 305 26.05 18.01 -1.61
CA ASP A 305 26.29 18.16 -0.18
C ASP A 305 27.41 17.23 0.29
N VAL A 306 28.23 17.68 1.24
CA VAL A 306 29.27 16.87 1.89
C VAL A 306 29.05 16.87 3.40
N TYR A 307 28.98 15.67 3.97
CA TYR A 307 28.76 15.46 5.40
C TYR A 307 30.05 15.00 6.07
N TYR A 308 30.42 15.65 7.18
CA TYR A 308 31.68 15.38 7.86
C TYR A 308 31.62 15.73 9.35
N ALA A 309 32.60 15.22 10.11
CA ALA A 309 32.68 15.42 11.55
C ALA A 309 33.74 16.47 11.87
N ARG A 310 33.45 17.36 12.80
CA ARG A 310 34.41 18.36 13.30
C ARG A 310 34.24 18.58 14.79
N VAL A 311 35.36 18.75 15.48
CA VAL A 311 35.37 19.07 16.92
C VAL A 311 34.85 20.50 17.13
N VAL A 312 33.84 20.63 17.99
CA VAL A 312 33.28 21.88 18.50
C VAL A 312 33.32 21.82 20.02
N GLY A 313 34.18 22.63 20.64
CA GLY A 313 34.43 22.54 22.08
C GLY A 313 35.05 21.19 22.46
N ALA A 314 34.35 20.41 23.30
CA ALA A 314 34.80 19.11 23.77
C ALA A 314 34.28 17.91 22.94
N TYR A 315 33.38 18.15 21.99
CA TYR A 315 32.66 17.08 21.28
C TYR A 315 32.86 17.17 19.76
N SER A 316 32.90 16.02 19.09
CA SER A 316 32.83 15.95 17.63
C SER A 316 31.38 16.06 17.16
N GLN A 317 31.07 16.94 16.21
CA GLN A 317 29.71 17.22 15.74
C GLN A 317 29.59 16.98 14.23
N LEU A 318 28.38 16.66 13.76
CA LEU A 318 28.06 16.48 12.35
C LEU A 318 27.87 17.84 11.67
N PHE A 319 28.53 18.02 10.53
CA PHE A 319 28.41 19.18 9.67
C PHE A 319 28.00 18.77 8.26
N LYS A 320 27.34 19.69 7.57
CA LYS A 320 27.08 19.64 6.13
C LYS A 320 27.69 20.88 5.46
N PHE A 321 28.47 20.67 4.41
CA PHE A 321 28.68 21.67 3.37
C PHE A 321 27.62 21.45 2.29
N ASP A 322 26.86 22.48 1.95
CA ASP A 322 25.95 22.40 0.81
C ASP A 322 26.68 22.58 -0.53
N ALA A 323 25.94 22.41 -1.63
CA ALA A 323 26.45 22.59 -2.99
C ALA A 323 27.05 23.99 -3.25
N ASN A 324 26.65 24.99 -2.47
CA ASN A 324 27.13 26.37 -2.57
C ASN A 324 28.32 26.65 -1.64
N GLY A 325 28.81 25.62 -0.93
CA GLY A 325 29.89 25.75 0.05
C GLY A 325 29.46 26.37 1.37
N ALA A 326 28.15 26.56 1.61
CA ALA A 326 27.65 27.01 2.90
C ALA A 326 27.71 25.87 3.92
N GLU A 327 28.33 26.15 5.06
CA GLU A 327 28.47 25.18 6.13
C GLU A 327 27.32 25.31 7.13
N THR A 328 26.72 24.17 7.50
CA THR A 328 25.70 24.09 8.54
C THR A 328 26.09 23.01 9.55
N GLN A 329 26.10 23.39 10.83
CA GLN A 329 26.18 22.42 11.93
C GLN A 329 24.83 21.70 12.04
N LEU A 330 24.84 20.38 12.03
CA LEU A 330 23.64 19.57 12.01
C LEU A 330 23.29 19.00 13.39
N THR A 331 24.28 18.50 14.13
CA THR A 331 24.11 18.09 15.53
C THR A 331 24.61 19.18 16.47
N HIS A 332 23.96 19.34 17.63
CA HIS A 332 24.27 20.39 18.60
C HIS A 332 24.33 19.86 20.04
N ASP A 333 24.45 18.55 20.18
CA ASP A 333 24.40 17.86 21.47
C ASP A 333 25.79 17.79 22.14
N ASN A 334 25.81 17.31 23.38
CA ASN A 334 27.05 17.04 24.10
C ASN A 334 27.51 15.59 23.84
N ALA A 335 27.58 15.19 22.56
CA ALA A 335 27.91 13.83 22.13
C ALA A 335 28.91 13.83 20.97
N ASN A 336 29.66 12.76 20.79
CA ASN A 336 30.66 12.59 19.75
C ASN A 336 30.09 11.94 18.51
N VAL A 337 30.17 12.61 17.37
CA VAL A 337 29.90 12.07 16.04
C VAL A 337 31.18 11.52 15.43
N THR A 338 31.12 10.28 14.97
CA THR A 338 32.23 9.58 14.29
C THR A 338 31.71 8.72 13.14
N ASN A 339 32.62 8.17 12.32
CA ASN A 339 32.30 7.16 11.29
C ASN A 339 31.14 7.53 10.36
N ILE A 340 31.16 8.77 9.84
CA ILE A 340 30.13 9.28 8.95
C ILE A 340 30.16 8.54 7.61
N ARG A 341 28.98 8.16 7.14
CA ARG A 341 28.75 7.51 5.86
C ARG A 341 27.65 8.25 5.14
N ASP A 342 28.02 8.83 4.01
CA ASP A 342 27.10 9.50 3.11
C ASP A 342 26.72 8.53 1.97
N SER A 343 25.43 8.23 1.81
CA SER A 343 24.95 7.29 0.80
C SER A 343 23.57 7.67 0.27
N GLY A 344 23.45 7.88 -1.05
CA GLY A 344 22.16 8.13 -1.70
C GLY A 344 21.44 9.33 -1.09
N ASP A 345 20.25 9.11 -0.54
CA ASP A 345 19.37 10.10 0.08
C ASP A 345 19.53 10.21 1.61
N GLU A 346 20.50 9.53 2.19
CA GLU A 346 20.68 9.42 3.64
C GLU A 346 22.12 9.61 4.09
N VAL A 347 22.26 9.94 5.38
CA VAL A 347 23.55 10.05 6.06
C VAL A 347 23.48 9.23 7.33
N GLN A 348 24.53 8.46 7.58
CA GLN A 348 24.67 7.63 8.78
C GLN A 348 25.92 8.04 9.56
N TRP A 349 25.91 7.85 10.87
CA TRP A 349 27.06 8.11 11.72
C TRP A 349 26.99 7.27 13.00
N GLN A 350 28.09 7.28 13.76
CA GLN A 350 28.11 6.78 15.12
C GLN A 350 28.06 7.93 16.12
N SER A 351 27.23 7.79 17.16
CA SER A 351 27.13 8.76 18.25
C SER A 351 26.88 8.10 19.60
N ASP A 352 27.50 8.66 20.64
CA ASP A 352 27.34 8.30 22.06
C ASP A 352 26.21 9.10 22.75
N VAL A 353 25.38 9.83 22.00
CA VAL A 353 24.26 10.62 22.53
C VAL A 353 23.23 9.78 23.29
N ASP A 354 23.14 8.49 22.98
CA ASP A 354 22.25 7.55 23.64
C ASP A 354 22.88 6.15 23.70
N ALA A 355 23.32 5.76 24.89
CA ALA A 355 23.91 4.45 25.15
C ALA A 355 22.95 3.26 24.89
N GLY A 356 21.64 3.51 24.80
CA GLY A 356 20.63 2.51 24.49
C GLY A 356 20.52 2.19 22.99
N VAL A 357 21.16 2.96 22.11
CA VAL A 357 21.17 2.70 20.66
C VAL A 357 22.25 1.67 20.34
N LYS A 358 21.85 0.57 19.68
CA LYS A 358 22.76 -0.54 19.36
C LYS A 358 23.91 -0.05 18.46
N GLY A 359 25.14 -0.15 18.96
CA GLY A 359 26.36 0.29 18.28
C GLY A 359 26.46 1.81 18.10
N GLY A 360 25.59 2.59 18.75
CA GLY A 360 25.50 4.03 18.57
C GLY A 360 25.22 4.43 17.12
N LEU A 361 24.62 3.56 16.31
CA LEU A 361 24.43 3.80 14.87
C LEU A 361 23.16 4.60 14.62
N TRP A 362 23.34 5.77 13.99
CA TRP A 362 22.28 6.70 13.64
C TRP A 362 22.21 6.90 12.14
N PHE A 363 21.03 7.27 11.66
CA PHE A 363 20.81 7.70 10.30
C PHE A 363 19.81 8.84 10.25
N THR A 364 19.82 9.56 9.13
CA THR A 364 18.77 10.52 8.80
C THR A 364 18.62 10.64 7.29
N LYS A 365 17.42 11.03 6.85
CA LYS A 365 17.17 11.42 5.46
C LYS A 365 17.66 12.85 5.24
N LYS A 366 18.36 13.08 4.12
CA LYS A 366 18.95 14.38 3.78
C LYS A 366 17.88 15.48 3.58
N SER A 367 16.68 15.09 3.17
CA SER A 367 15.57 16.01 2.92
C SER A 367 14.94 16.61 4.17
N SER A 368 14.98 15.90 5.30
CA SER A 368 14.30 16.31 6.53
C SER A 368 15.25 16.59 7.70
N PHE A 369 16.41 15.95 7.74
CA PHE A 369 17.30 15.93 8.90
C PHE A 369 16.55 15.65 10.22
N ASP A 370 15.92 14.47 10.29
CA ASP A 370 15.31 13.89 11.50
C ASP A 370 16.14 12.66 11.94
N PRO A 371 17.06 12.80 12.92
CA PRO A 371 17.96 11.71 13.34
C PRO A 371 17.25 10.55 14.05
N HIS A 372 17.50 9.32 13.59
CA HIS A 372 16.94 8.10 14.17
C HIS A 372 17.99 7.00 14.30
N PRO A 373 17.82 6.05 15.24
CA PRO A 373 18.70 4.89 15.32
C PRO A 373 18.52 3.99 14.10
N VAL A 374 19.63 3.47 13.55
CA VAL A 374 19.62 2.51 12.44
C VAL A 374 18.83 1.26 12.81
N PHE A 375 19.02 0.78 14.04
CA PHE A 375 18.30 -0.38 14.57
C PHE A 375 17.16 0.08 15.49
N PRO A 376 15.93 -0.43 15.31
CA PRO A 376 14.81 -0.14 16.21
C PRO A 376 15.13 -0.47 17.66
N ARG A 377 14.59 0.35 18.56
CA ARG A 377 14.60 0.15 20.02
C ARG A 377 13.72 -1.03 20.40
N ASN A 378 14.06 -1.63 21.53
CA ASN A 378 13.28 -2.71 22.14
C ASN A 378 12.13 -2.14 22.99
N ILE A 379 11.18 -1.47 22.33
CA ILE A 379 9.95 -0.95 22.93
C ILE A 379 8.74 -1.37 22.10
N ILE A 380 7.57 -1.44 22.74
CA ILE A 380 6.29 -1.67 22.07
C ILE A 380 5.44 -0.41 22.23
N THR A 381 4.79 0.03 21.16
CA THR A 381 3.87 1.17 21.17
C THR A 381 2.51 0.73 20.67
N LEU A 382 1.45 1.16 21.36
CA LEU A 382 0.07 0.78 21.05
C LEU A 382 -0.71 2.00 20.59
N TRP A 383 -1.28 1.94 19.39
CA TRP A 383 -2.07 3.04 18.81
C TRP A 383 -3.44 2.55 18.39
N GLY A 384 -4.49 3.22 18.89
CA GLY A 384 -5.84 2.81 18.55
C GLY A 384 -6.93 3.38 19.42
N HIS A 385 -8.08 2.72 19.35
CA HIS A 385 -9.30 3.08 20.06
C HIS A 385 -9.41 2.41 21.45
N SER A 386 -10.64 2.27 21.94
CA SER A 386 -11.00 1.78 23.27
C SER A 386 -10.40 0.42 23.62
N PHE A 387 -10.08 -0.40 22.62
CA PHE A 387 -9.52 -1.74 22.80
C PHE A 387 -8.11 -1.68 23.38
N LEU A 388 -7.38 -0.62 23.03
CA LEU A 388 -6.02 -0.39 23.51
C LEU A 388 -5.99 0.54 24.72
N GLN A 389 -6.99 1.40 24.98
CA GLN A 389 -6.93 2.28 26.16
C GLN A 389 -6.86 1.49 27.48
N ASN A 390 -7.57 0.36 27.57
CA ASN A 390 -7.55 -0.46 28.77
C ASN A 390 -6.17 -1.10 29.01
N PRO A 391 -5.68 -1.17 30.27
CA PRO A 391 -4.29 -1.48 30.54
C PRO A 391 -3.95 -2.99 30.50
N ARG A 392 -4.93 -3.91 30.47
CA ARG A 392 -4.66 -5.36 30.61
C ARG A 392 -3.79 -5.90 29.49
N LEU A 393 -4.11 -5.59 28.23
CA LEU A 393 -3.35 -6.04 27.07
C LEU A 393 -1.92 -5.51 27.13
N ALA A 394 -1.73 -4.23 27.42
CA ALA A 394 -0.41 -3.62 27.56
C ALA A 394 0.42 -4.26 28.68
N ASN A 395 -0.21 -4.54 29.82
CA ASN A 395 0.43 -5.24 30.95
C ASN A 395 0.85 -6.65 30.57
N LYS A 396 -0.02 -7.40 29.90
CA LYS A 396 0.26 -8.76 29.47
C LYS A 396 1.40 -8.79 28.44
N LEU A 397 1.42 -7.85 27.49
CA LEU A 397 2.54 -7.68 26.55
C LEU A 397 3.85 -7.38 27.28
N TYR A 398 3.83 -6.47 28.27
CA TYR A 398 5.01 -6.18 29.10
C TYR A 398 5.52 -7.44 29.80
N LYS A 399 4.63 -8.23 30.43
CA LYS A 399 5.00 -9.47 31.13
C LYS A 399 5.57 -10.54 30.21
N LEU A 400 4.97 -10.73 29.04
CA LEU A 400 5.37 -11.77 28.09
C LEU A 400 6.68 -11.43 27.37
N THR A 401 7.00 -10.14 27.19
CA THR A 401 8.14 -9.70 26.38
C THR A 401 9.30 -9.10 27.20
N GLY A 402 9.03 -8.61 28.40
CA GLY A 402 9.98 -7.81 29.19
C GLY A 402 10.30 -6.43 28.60
N MET A 403 9.65 -6.05 27.49
CA MET A 403 9.89 -4.77 26.80
C MET A 403 9.00 -3.66 27.38
N PRO A 404 9.50 -2.43 27.54
CA PRO A 404 8.65 -1.28 27.88
C PRO A 404 7.51 -1.09 26.87
N VAL A 405 6.28 -0.96 27.36
CA VAL A 405 5.08 -0.78 26.54
C VAL A 405 4.54 0.64 26.75
N TRP A 406 4.51 1.42 25.67
CA TRP A 406 3.92 2.75 25.65
C TRP A 406 2.53 2.69 25.03
N ASN A 407 1.51 2.86 25.86
CA ASN A 407 0.13 2.77 25.43
C ASN A 407 -0.46 4.14 25.10
N PHE A 408 -0.64 4.41 23.80
CA PHE A 408 -1.24 5.64 23.29
C PHE A 408 -2.72 5.46 22.92
N GLY A 409 -3.31 4.28 23.17
CA GLY A 409 -4.73 4.00 22.92
C GLY A 409 -5.66 5.01 23.58
N ARG A 410 -6.72 5.39 22.88
CA ARG A 410 -7.73 6.35 23.38
C ARG A 410 -9.13 5.95 22.92
N SER A 411 -10.02 5.76 23.89
CA SER A 411 -11.42 5.44 23.66
C SER A 411 -12.11 6.48 22.79
N ASN A 412 -13.05 6.00 21.97
CA ASN A 412 -13.88 6.78 21.05
C ASN A 412 -13.13 7.56 19.95
N ILE A 413 -11.80 7.41 19.83
CA ILE A 413 -11.05 8.08 18.77
C ILE A 413 -11.25 7.37 17.42
N THR A 414 -11.29 8.14 16.33
CA THR A 414 -11.28 7.59 14.96
C THR A 414 -9.85 7.20 14.55
N SER A 415 -9.72 6.50 13.43
CA SER A 415 -8.41 6.23 12.80
C SER A 415 -7.63 7.53 12.52
N LYS A 416 -8.29 8.57 11.99
CA LYS A 416 -7.70 9.91 11.80
C LYS A 416 -7.13 10.48 13.09
N GLY A 417 -7.85 10.33 14.21
CA GLY A 417 -7.35 10.82 15.49
C GLY A 417 -6.19 10.03 16.04
N ALA A 418 -6.15 8.70 15.84
CA ALA A 418 -4.97 7.91 16.15
C ALA A 418 -3.77 8.35 15.31
N ALA A 419 -3.96 8.56 14.01
CA ALA A 419 -2.91 8.98 13.09
C ALA A 419 -2.39 10.41 13.38
N LEU A 420 -3.27 11.35 13.72
CA LEU A 420 -2.88 12.70 14.14
C LEU A 420 -2.02 12.67 15.41
N ARG A 421 -2.42 11.88 16.42
CA ARG A 421 -1.69 11.77 17.70
C ARG A 421 -0.34 11.08 17.57
N GLN A 422 -0.21 10.18 16.60
CA GLN A 422 1.06 9.52 16.24
C GLN A 422 1.96 10.45 15.41
N GLY A 423 1.38 11.39 14.68
CA GLY A 423 2.11 12.26 13.75
C GLY A 423 2.21 11.70 12.33
N GLY A 424 1.45 10.64 12.01
CA GLY A 424 1.27 10.17 10.64
C GLY A 424 0.39 11.12 9.82
N GLN A 425 -0.67 11.64 10.44
CA GLN A 425 -1.48 12.72 9.86
C GLN A 425 -1.04 14.08 10.40
N ARG A 426 -1.20 15.12 9.59
CA ARG A 426 -0.96 16.51 9.96
C ARG A 426 -2.27 17.29 9.94
N ILE A 427 -2.33 18.33 10.74
CA ILE A 427 -3.43 19.28 10.69
C ILE A 427 -2.88 20.69 10.67
N GLU A 428 -3.44 21.52 9.80
CA GLU A 428 -3.13 22.94 9.76
C GLU A 428 -4.22 23.68 10.52
N VAL A 429 -3.81 24.69 11.28
CA VAL A 429 -4.72 25.49 12.11
C VAL A 429 -4.40 26.96 11.97
N TRP A 430 -5.42 27.80 12.09
CA TRP A 430 -5.29 29.25 11.95
C TRP A 430 -6.10 29.93 13.06
N PRO A 431 -5.47 30.72 13.94
CA PRO A 431 -6.18 31.47 14.97
C PRO A 431 -7.24 32.38 14.38
N LEU A 432 -8.45 32.40 14.96
CA LEU A 432 -9.53 33.28 14.50
C LEU A 432 -9.15 34.76 14.57
N THR A 433 -8.23 35.10 15.47
CA THR A 433 -7.68 36.46 15.64
C THR A 433 -6.50 36.76 14.73
N GLY A 434 -6.03 35.77 13.93
CA GLY A 434 -4.78 35.85 13.16
C GLY A 434 -3.52 35.87 14.02
N LYS A 435 -3.63 35.61 15.32
CA LYS A 435 -2.56 35.80 16.30
C LYS A 435 -2.60 34.74 17.40
N LEU A 436 -1.42 34.31 17.83
CA LEU A 436 -1.24 33.64 19.10
C LEU A 436 -0.84 34.69 20.15
N PRO A 437 -1.63 34.91 21.21
CA PRO A 437 -1.44 36.00 22.15
C PRO A 437 -0.15 35.86 22.95
N ALA A 438 0.26 36.98 23.54
CA ALA A 438 1.38 37.05 24.47
C ALA A 438 1.08 36.32 25.80
N THR A 439 -0.20 36.14 26.13
CA THR A 439 -0.68 35.49 27.35
C THR A 439 -0.86 33.98 27.19
N THR A 440 -1.22 33.31 28.27
CA THR A 440 -1.62 31.89 28.31
C THR A 440 -3.14 31.73 28.18
N ASP A 441 -3.81 32.67 27.52
CA ASP A 441 -5.25 32.56 27.25
C ASP A 441 -5.51 31.56 26.12
N ALA A 442 -6.61 30.81 26.23
CA ALA A 442 -7.01 29.86 25.20
C ALA A 442 -7.50 30.59 23.93
N VAL A 443 -6.95 30.19 22.79
CA VAL A 443 -7.26 30.78 21.49
C VAL A 443 -7.97 29.76 20.63
N GLN A 444 -9.13 30.14 20.12
CA GLN A 444 -9.85 29.33 19.17
C GLN A 444 -9.18 29.42 17.80
N VAL A 445 -8.99 28.26 17.19
CA VAL A 445 -8.38 28.10 15.87
C VAL A 445 -9.34 27.35 14.96
N THR A 446 -9.27 27.66 13.67
CA THR A 446 -9.96 26.91 12.63
C THR A 446 -9.03 25.84 12.09
N PRO A 447 -9.41 24.55 12.13
CA PRO A 447 -8.62 23.48 11.53
C PRO A 447 -8.88 23.34 10.03
N SER A 448 -7.87 22.89 9.26
CA SER A 448 -7.96 22.65 7.81
C SER A 448 -8.84 21.47 7.43
N SER A 449 -9.12 20.57 8.37
CA SER A 449 -10.08 19.49 8.20
C SER A 449 -10.78 19.20 9.52
N PRO A 450 -11.96 18.55 9.50
CA PRO A 450 -12.66 18.27 10.74
C PRO A 450 -11.87 17.30 11.62
N GLY A 451 -12.21 17.34 12.90
CA GLY A 451 -11.36 16.80 13.95
C GLY A 451 -11.20 15.29 13.99
N PRO A 452 -10.38 14.81 14.93
CA PRO A 452 -10.10 13.39 15.20
C PRO A 452 -11.32 12.55 15.64
N LEU A 453 -12.53 13.11 15.51
CA LEU A 453 -13.82 12.62 16.03
C LEU A 453 -14.93 12.65 14.97
N GLU A 454 -14.61 12.99 13.71
CA GLU A 454 -15.61 13.04 12.64
C GLU A 454 -16.15 11.64 12.31
N LEU A 455 -17.47 11.53 12.05
CA LEU A 455 -18.22 10.31 11.68
C LEU A 455 -18.67 9.37 12.83
N GLY A 456 -19.33 9.93 13.86
CA GLY A 456 -20.16 9.14 14.79
C GLY A 456 -19.65 9.04 16.22
N ALA A 457 -18.45 9.54 16.52
CA ALA A 457 -17.96 9.74 17.88
C ALA A 457 -18.62 10.98 18.52
N LYS A 458 -19.96 10.96 18.64
CA LYS A 458 -20.71 12.02 19.31
C LYS A 458 -20.33 12.02 20.80
N ASN A 459 -19.64 13.07 21.25
CA ASN A 459 -19.57 13.56 22.65
C ASN A 459 -18.26 13.41 23.47
N TYR A 460 -17.05 13.46 22.89
CA TYR A 460 -15.83 13.52 23.73
C TYR A 460 -14.82 14.58 23.30
N ALA A 461 -14.27 15.30 24.27
CA ALA A 461 -13.16 16.22 24.03
C ALA A 461 -11.85 15.42 23.87
N LEU A 462 -10.99 15.83 22.93
CA LEU A 462 -9.61 15.37 22.84
C LEU A 462 -8.68 16.46 23.36
N ASN A 463 -8.05 16.20 24.49
CA ASN A 463 -7.03 17.05 25.07
C ASN A 463 -5.64 16.43 24.89
N GLY A 464 -4.64 17.28 24.69
CA GLY A 464 -3.26 16.84 24.58
C GLY A 464 -2.29 18.00 24.50
N GLN A 465 -1.06 17.68 24.09
CA GLN A 465 0.01 18.65 23.92
C GLN A 465 0.41 18.68 22.45
N GLY A 466 0.89 19.82 21.98
CA GLY A 466 1.36 20.00 20.62
C GLY A 466 2.45 21.06 20.51
N TYR A 467 3.02 21.15 19.32
CA TYR A 467 3.85 22.26 18.89
C TYR A 467 3.13 23.05 17.81
N PHE A 468 3.13 24.37 17.97
CA PHE A 468 2.59 25.32 17.00
C PHE A 468 3.58 26.47 16.84
N ARG A 469 4.15 26.67 15.65
CA ARG A 469 5.20 27.68 15.38
C ARG A 469 6.39 27.57 16.36
N GLY A 470 6.81 26.34 16.66
CA GLY A 470 7.88 26.04 17.62
C GLY A 470 7.50 26.27 19.10
N GLN A 471 6.29 26.74 19.40
CA GLN A 471 5.81 26.91 20.77
C GLN A 471 5.08 25.67 21.24
N LYS A 472 5.39 25.23 22.46
CA LYS A 472 4.63 24.17 23.12
C LYS A 472 3.26 24.71 23.53
N VAL A 473 2.20 24.01 23.15
CA VAL A 473 0.81 24.39 23.39
C VAL A 473 0.01 23.22 23.97
N TRP A 474 -0.96 23.54 24.82
CA TRP A 474 -2.08 22.65 25.12
C TRP A 474 -3.06 22.70 23.96
N VAL A 475 -3.53 21.54 23.53
CA VAL A 475 -4.50 21.40 22.45
C VAL A 475 -5.77 20.80 23.02
N ASN A 476 -6.89 21.49 22.84
CA ASN A 476 -8.20 21.07 23.32
C ASN A 476 -9.20 21.09 22.17
N TRP A 477 -9.56 19.89 21.70
CA TRP A 477 -10.67 19.67 20.78
C TRP A 477 -11.92 19.36 21.59
N TYR A 478 -12.97 20.16 21.45
CA TYR A 478 -14.21 19.99 22.19
C TYR A 478 -15.23 19.17 21.41
N ALA A 479 -16.25 18.65 22.12
CA ALA A 479 -17.28 17.80 21.53
C ALA A 479 -18.14 18.51 20.46
N ASP A 480 -18.19 19.83 20.47
CA ASP A 480 -18.84 20.69 19.47
C ASP A 480 -17.95 20.96 18.23
N ASN A 481 -16.83 20.23 18.10
CA ASN A 481 -15.76 20.42 17.12
C ASN A 481 -14.98 21.73 17.23
N THR A 482 -15.16 22.51 18.29
CA THR A 482 -14.31 23.68 18.53
C THR A 482 -12.89 23.21 18.88
N LEU A 483 -11.88 23.78 18.22
CA LEU A 483 -10.47 23.57 18.57
C LEU A 483 -9.91 24.83 19.25
N LYS A 484 -9.31 24.66 20.43
CA LYS A 484 -8.57 25.72 21.11
C LYS A 484 -7.14 25.28 21.39
N ILE A 485 -6.21 26.22 21.26
CA ILE A 485 -4.81 26.06 21.66
C ILE A 485 -4.45 27.07 22.75
N THR A 486 -3.60 26.66 23.70
CA THR A 486 -3.15 27.51 24.81
C THR A 486 -1.65 27.37 24.97
N ARG A 487 -0.90 28.48 25.04
CA ARG A 487 0.56 28.42 25.27
C ARG A 487 0.88 27.92 26.66
N TYR A 488 2.01 27.23 26.80
CA TYR A 488 2.53 26.81 28.11
C TYR A 488 3.06 27.97 28.94
N ALA A 489 3.65 28.97 28.28
CA ALA A 489 4.24 30.13 28.91
C ALA A 489 3.90 31.40 28.12
N ALA A 490 3.77 32.50 28.85
CA ALA A 490 3.65 33.83 28.25
C ALA A 490 4.92 34.19 27.47
N GLY A 491 4.78 35.05 26.46
CA GLY A 491 5.89 35.49 25.62
C GLY A 491 5.48 36.59 24.66
N ALA A 492 6.28 36.84 23.63
CA ALA A 492 5.88 37.76 22.57
C ALA A 492 4.67 37.23 21.80
N GLU A 493 3.76 38.11 21.43
CA GLU A 493 2.67 37.80 20.50
C GLU A 493 3.24 37.28 19.17
N ILE A 494 2.61 36.26 18.59
CA ILE A 494 3.05 35.66 17.33
C ILE A 494 1.95 35.89 16.28
N THR A 495 2.28 36.65 15.24
CA THR A 495 1.41 36.81 14.07
C THR A 495 1.37 35.53 13.25
N VAL A 496 0.16 35.09 12.91
CA VAL A 496 -0.13 33.90 12.11
C VAL A 496 -0.92 34.33 10.88
N PRO A 497 -0.23 34.72 9.79
CA PRO A 497 -0.88 35.30 8.61
C PRO A 497 -1.56 34.27 7.71
N ALA A 498 -1.25 32.99 7.87
CA ALA A 498 -1.79 31.87 7.08
C ALA A 498 -1.96 30.63 7.95
N ALA A 499 -2.56 29.59 7.38
CA ALA A 499 -2.66 28.28 8.03
C ALA A 499 -1.27 27.71 8.35
N GLU A 500 -1.11 27.15 9.54
CA GLU A 500 0.18 26.64 10.03
C GLU A 500 0.00 25.27 10.64
N THR A 501 1.01 24.40 10.50
CA THR A 501 0.93 23.03 11.02
C THR A 501 0.91 23.01 12.55
N LEU A 502 -0.11 22.35 13.11
CA LEU A 502 -0.15 21.93 14.51
C LEU A 502 0.37 20.49 14.62
N THR A 503 1.53 20.33 15.23
CA THR A 503 2.12 19.00 15.46
C THR A 503 1.64 18.47 16.80
N TRP A 504 1.08 17.27 16.83
CA TRP A 504 0.68 16.62 18.08
C TRP A 504 1.91 15.99 18.77
N ILE A 505 1.97 16.05 20.10
CA ILE A 505 2.99 15.35 20.89
C ILE A 505 2.39 14.01 21.37
N PRO A 506 2.96 12.86 20.97
CA PRO A 506 2.58 11.54 21.46
C PRO A 506 2.54 11.49 22.99
N GLN A 507 1.41 11.05 23.55
CA GLN A 507 1.21 11.06 25.00
C GLN A 507 0.32 9.91 25.46
N THR A 508 0.79 9.19 26.48
CA THR A 508 0.00 8.15 27.18
C THR A 508 -1.24 8.77 27.82
N GLN A 509 -2.30 7.98 27.96
CA GLN A 509 -3.56 8.44 28.56
C GLN A 509 -3.75 7.94 29.99
N GLU A 510 -3.29 6.71 30.24
CA GLU A 510 -3.33 6.06 31.54
C GLU A 510 -1.92 5.65 31.94
N ALA A 511 -1.68 5.54 33.24
CA ALA A 511 -0.46 4.90 33.71
C ALA A 511 -0.53 3.40 33.39
N LEU A 512 0.58 2.85 32.91
CA LEU A 512 0.78 1.41 32.88
C LEU A 512 1.47 1.00 34.17
N THR A 513 0.73 0.33 35.04
CA THR A 513 1.25 -0.22 36.29
C THR A 513 1.25 -1.73 36.20
N ASP A 514 2.39 -2.34 36.54
CA ASP A 514 2.53 -3.78 36.68
C ASP A 514 1.48 -4.29 37.68
N ILE A 515 0.58 -5.15 37.21
CA ILE A 515 -0.56 -5.65 37.99
C ILE A 515 -0.13 -6.51 39.19
N ASP A 516 1.05 -7.13 39.15
CA ASP A 516 1.53 -8.01 40.21
C ASP A 516 2.36 -7.24 41.26
N THR A 517 3.18 -6.29 40.82
CA THR A 517 4.14 -5.58 41.68
C THR A 517 3.69 -4.18 42.09
N GLY A 518 2.70 -3.60 41.40
CA GLY A 518 2.28 -2.21 41.58
C GLY A 518 3.29 -1.18 41.06
N GLN A 519 4.36 -1.61 40.38
CA GLN A 519 5.37 -0.72 39.82
C GLN A 519 4.83 0.02 38.59
N VAL A 520 4.99 1.34 38.55
CA VAL A 520 4.68 2.14 37.35
C VAL A 520 5.74 1.86 36.27
N ILE A 521 5.30 1.32 35.14
CA ILE A 521 6.12 1.01 33.96
C ILE A 521 6.20 2.25 33.06
N THR A 522 5.05 2.83 32.69
CA THR A 522 4.96 4.11 31.98
C THR A 522 3.97 5.02 32.70
N PRO A 523 4.34 6.27 33.05
CA PRO A 523 3.43 7.18 33.76
C PRO A 523 2.23 7.60 32.90
N GLN A 524 1.18 8.05 33.58
CA GLN A 524 0.06 8.74 32.94
C GLN A 524 0.55 10.05 32.32
N TYR A 525 0.00 10.43 31.16
CA TYR A 525 0.31 11.69 30.49
C TYR A 525 1.80 11.86 30.13
N ALA A 526 2.54 10.76 30.04
CA ALA A 526 3.94 10.74 29.66
C ALA A 526 4.08 10.86 28.14
N THR A 527 5.04 11.68 27.70
CA THR A 527 5.35 11.88 26.28
C THR A 527 6.49 10.98 25.85
N TYR A 528 6.45 10.52 24.60
CA TYR A 528 7.56 9.73 24.04
C TYR A 528 7.65 9.92 22.53
N ASP A 529 8.48 10.88 22.12
CA ASP A 529 8.59 11.31 20.72
C ASP A 529 9.26 10.24 19.84
N ARG A 530 10.03 9.33 20.45
CA ARG A 530 10.74 8.21 19.78
C ARG A 530 9.86 6.97 19.57
N HIS A 531 8.53 7.10 19.67
CA HIS A 531 7.57 5.98 19.57
C HIS A 531 7.66 5.22 18.23
N ALA A 532 8.05 5.91 17.14
CA ALA A 532 8.21 5.32 15.82
C ALA A 532 9.43 4.37 15.74
N GLU A 533 10.36 4.45 16.69
CA GLU A 533 11.61 3.67 16.70
C GLU A 533 11.44 2.27 17.30
N GLY A 534 10.22 1.80 17.55
CA GLY A 534 9.92 0.50 18.16
C GLY A 534 8.94 -0.37 17.38
N ILE A 535 8.40 -1.39 18.03
CA ILE A 535 7.30 -2.21 17.50
C ILE A 535 6.01 -1.40 17.63
N ASN A 536 5.45 -0.97 16.50
CA ASN A 536 4.23 -0.19 16.45
C ASN A 536 3.03 -1.11 16.16
N ILE A 537 2.11 -1.22 17.11
CA ILE A 537 0.90 -2.03 17.00
C ILE A 537 -0.30 -1.11 16.80
N PHE A 538 -0.97 -1.28 15.66
CA PHE A 538 -2.10 -0.46 15.23
C PHE A 538 -3.40 -1.26 15.33
N TRP A 539 -4.34 -0.74 16.14
CA TRP A 539 -5.71 -1.22 16.25
C TRP A 539 -6.67 -0.04 16.06
N ILE A 540 -6.91 0.31 14.81
CA ILE A 540 -7.66 1.52 14.40
C ILE A 540 -8.88 1.12 13.58
N GLY A 541 -9.81 2.07 13.38
CA GLY A 541 -10.88 1.94 12.38
C GLY A 541 -12.27 1.62 12.92
N ARG A 542 -12.40 0.92 14.07
CA ARG A 542 -13.71 0.49 14.60
C ARG A 542 -14.76 1.61 14.68
N ASN A 543 -14.34 2.78 15.13
CA ASN A 543 -15.20 3.94 15.40
C ASN A 543 -15.59 4.74 14.15
N ASN A 544 -14.95 4.49 13.01
CA ASN A 544 -15.29 5.09 11.71
C ASN A 544 -15.25 4.04 10.59
N SER A 545 -15.61 2.80 10.92
CA SER A 545 -15.51 1.63 10.04
C SER A 545 -16.37 1.74 8.78
N ALA A 546 -17.27 2.71 8.70
CA ALA A 546 -18.06 3.01 7.48
C ALA A 546 -17.21 3.72 6.42
N GLY A 547 -16.20 4.49 6.86
CA GLY A 547 -15.27 5.21 5.99
C GLY A 547 -13.99 4.40 5.73
N ILE A 548 -14.10 3.18 5.19
CA ILE A 548 -12.95 2.29 4.96
C ILE A 548 -11.80 3.01 4.23
N ALA A 549 -12.10 3.80 3.19
CA ALA A 549 -11.08 4.56 2.45
C ALA A 549 -10.28 5.53 3.34
N GLN A 550 -10.98 6.25 4.24
CA GLN A 550 -10.34 7.15 5.20
C GLN A 550 -9.48 6.35 6.18
N VAL A 551 -10.00 5.24 6.72
CA VAL A 551 -9.27 4.40 7.66
C VAL A 551 -7.97 3.84 7.04
N ILE A 552 -8.02 3.40 5.78
CA ILE A 552 -6.83 2.93 5.06
C ILE A 552 -5.87 4.08 4.76
N SER A 553 -6.35 5.28 4.42
CA SER A 553 -5.50 6.47 4.25
C SER A 553 -4.75 6.81 5.54
N ASP A 554 -5.46 6.80 6.68
CA ASP A 554 -4.88 7.03 8.00
C ASP A 554 -3.85 5.95 8.37
N LEU A 555 -4.15 4.68 8.09
CA LEU A 555 -3.21 3.58 8.28
C LEU A 555 -1.94 3.80 7.45
N LYS A 556 -2.06 4.15 6.17
CA LYS A 556 -0.91 4.40 5.28
C LYS A 556 -0.03 5.52 5.82
N ALA A 557 -0.64 6.61 6.28
CA ALA A 557 0.07 7.74 6.88
C ALA A 557 0.81 7.32 8.17
N MET A 558 0.18 6.48 9.00
CA MET A 558 0.81 5.95 10.22
C MET A 558 1.97 4.99 9.94
N VAL A 559 1.85 4.17 8.89
CA VAL A 559 2.91 3.28 8.42
C VAL A 559 4.08 4.09 7.88
N GLU A 560 3.80 5.10 7.07
CA GLU A 560 4.84 5.95 6.48
C GLU A 560 5.64 6.70 7.55
N LYS A 561 4.98 7.17 8.61
CA LYS A 561 5.68 7.77 9.76
C LYS A 561 6.69 6.81 10.41
N VAL A 562 6.37 5.52 10.49
CA VAL A 562 7.31 4.52 11.03
C VAL A 562 8.43 4.22 10.03
N LYS A 563 8.11 4.09 8.73
CA LYS A 563 9.10 3.87 7.65
C LYS A 563 10.08 5.02 7.52
N SER A 564 9.63 6.26 7.65
CA SER A 564 10.50 7.45 7.61
C SER A 564 11.47 7.50 8.80
N SER A 565 11.08 6.89 9.92
CA SER A 565 11.81 6.96 11.19
C SER A 565 12.62 5.69 11.49
N SER A 566 12.63 4.71 10.59
CA SER A 566 13.30 3.43 10.83
C SER A 566 13.73 2.72 9.55
N LYS A 567 14.97 2.22 9.53
CA LYS A 567 15.46 1.34 8.45
C LYS A 567 14.84 -0.05 8.47
N PHE A 568 14.38 -0.49 9.64
CA PHE A 568 13.79 -1.81 9.85
C PHE A 568 12.43 -1.64 10.52
N PRO A 569 11.43 -1.09 9.80
CA PRO A 569 10.13 -0.76 10.38
C PRO A 569 9.46 -2.02 10.94
N ARG A 570 9.04 -1.96 12.21
CA ARG A 570 8.33 -3.04 12.91
C ARG A 570 6.90 -2.62 13.15
N ILE A 571 6.00 -3.09 12.30
CA ILE A 571 4.60 -2.68 12.28
C ILE A 571 3.70 -3.91 12.38
N VAL A 572 2.66 -3.82 13.20
CA VAL A 572 1.60 -4.83 13.33
C VAL A 572 0.26 -4.14 13.13
N VAL A 573 -0.56 -4.65 12.23
CA VAL A 573 -1.93 -4.18 11.99
C VAL A 573 -2.90 -5.25 12.46
N LEU A 574 -3.77 -4.91 13.41
CA LEU A 574 -4.72 -5.85 14.02
C LEU A 574 -6.06 -5.81 13.30
N ALA A 575 -6.66 -6.99 13.13
CA ALA A 575 -8.04 -7.12 12.66
C ALA A 575 -9.01 -6.55 13.70
N ASP A 576 -10.03 -5.85 13.24
CA ASP A 576 -11.04 -5.23 14.08
C ASP A 576 -12.24 -6.15 14.34
N PHE A 577 -12.92 -5.95 15.46
CA PHE A 577 -13.93 -6.90 15.95
C PHE A 577 -15.36 -6.49 15.64
N THR A 578 -16.21 -7.49 15.41
CA THR A 578 -17.66 -7.33 15.37
C THR A 578 -18.23 -7.14 16.79
N ASP A 579 -19.25 -6.30 16.93
CA ASP A 579 -20.07 -6.29 18.16
C ASP A 579 -21.08 -7.46 18.21
N ALA A 580 -21.79 -7.60 19.33
CA ALA A 580 -22.74 -8.67 19.58
C ALA A 580 -23.88 -8.71 18.56
N GLY A 581 -24.29 -7.56 18.02
CA GLY A 581 -25.37 -7.43 17.04
C GLY A 581 -24.92 -7.68 15.61
N GLN A 582 -23.63 -7.63 15.32
CA GLN A 582 -23.04 -7.83 14.00
C GLN A 582 -22.83 -9.32 13.66
N THR A 583 -23.94 -10.03 13.51
CA THR A 583 -23.98 -11.48 13.21
C THR A 583 -24.02 -11.78 11.70
N ASN A 584 -23.97 -13.06 11.34
CA ASN A 584 -24.04 -13.55 9.96
C ASN A 584 -25.21 -12.94 9.18
N GLY A 585 -24.93 -12.42 7.99
CA GLY A 585 -25.92 -11.77 7.11
C GLY A 585 -26.18 -10.29 7.41
N THR A 586 -25.63 -9.73 8.50
CA THR A 586 -25.79 -8.30 8.79
C THR A 586 -24.84 -7.42 7.96
N ALA A 587 -25.31 -6.22 7.61
CA ALA A 587 -24.49 -5.23 6.90
C ALA A 587 -23.26 -4.81 7.72
N GLY A 588 -23.41 -4.64 9.03
CA GLY A 588 -22.31 -4.26 9.93
C GLY A 588 -21.22 -5.33 10.00
N ARG A 589 -21.56 -6.62 9.95
CA ARG A 589 -20.58 -7.70 9.85
C ARG A 589 -19.81 -7.66 8.53
N ALA A 590 -20.53 -7.57 7.42
CA ALA A 590 -19.92 -7.49 6.08
C ALA A 590 -18.96 -6.30 5.95
N GLN A 591 -19.34 -5.17 6.53
CA GLN A 591 -18.51 -3.97 6.61
C GLN A 591 -17.24 -4.20 7.43
N MET A 592 -17.32 -4.84 8.60
CA MET A 592 -16.13 -5.12 9.42
C MET A 592 -15.14 -6.06 8.71
N PHE A 593 -15.66 -7.08 8.04
CA PHE A 593 -14.85 -8.01 7.25
C PHE A 593 -14.23 -7.33 6.03
N SER A 594 -14.95 -6.38 5.41
CA SER A 594 -14.41 -5.56 4.33
C SER A 594 -13.28 -4.66 4.81
N LEU A 595 -13.39 -4.09 6.01
CA LEU A 595 -12.32 -3.30 6.63
C LEU A 595 -11.08 -4.15 6.91
N ASN A 596 -11.25 -5.31 7.53
CA ASN A 596 -10.15 -6.24 7.81
C ASN A 596 -9.47 -6.75 6.53
N ALA A 597 -10.25 -7.07 5.50
CA ALA A 597 -9.73 -7.42 4.19
C ALA A 597 -8.97 -6.26 3.53
N ALA A 598 -9.41 -5.01 3.74
CA ALA A 598 -8.72 -3.82 3.24
C ALA A 598 -7.38 -3.60 3.95
N TYR A 599 -7.27 -3.85 5.26
CA TYR A 599 -5.99 -3.86 5.97
C TYR A 599 -5.02 -4.86 5.36
N LYS A 600 -5.47 -6.12 5.22
CA LYS A 600 -4.65 -7.19 4.66
C LYS A 600 -4.23 -6.93 3.22
N ARG A 601 -5.08 -6.29 2.41
CA ARG A 601 -4.73 -5.90 1.04
C ARG A 601 -3.70 -4.76 0.99
N ALA A 602 -3.83 -3.78 1.88
CA ALA A 602 -2.95 -2.62 1.90
C ALA A 602 -1.55 -2.96 2.43
N TYR A 603 -1.47 -3.81 3.46
CA TYR A 603 -0.22 -4.18 4.13
C TYR A 603 -0.22 -5.66 4.56
N PRO A 604 -0.20 -6.62 3.62
CA PRO A 604 -0.22 -8.05 3.94
C PRO A 604 0.95 -8.46 4.83
N GLU A 605 2.10 -7.80 4.72
CA GLU A 605 3.29 -8.07 5.50
C GLU A 605 3.19 -7.65 6.98
N TYR A 606 2.34 -6.68 7.30
CA TYR A 606 2.14 -6.16 8.66
C TYR A 606 0.85 -6.66 9.31
N TYR A 607 -0.06 -7.26 8.54
CA TYR A 607 -1.31 -7.81 9.06
C TYR A 607 -1.04 -8.97 10.04
N CYS A 608 -1.63 -8.90 11.24
CA CYS A 608 -1.43 -9.88 12.31
C CYS A 608 -2.21 -11.16 12.04
N GLU A 609 -1.61 -12.02 11.22
CA GLU A 609 -2.13 -13.33 10.84
C GLU A 609 -1.05 -14.39 10.95
N ILE A 610 -1.45 -15.55 11.47
CA ILE A 610 -0.62 -16.74 11.63
C ILE A 610 -1.34 -17.90 10.96
N ASP A 611 -0.73 -18.47 9.91
CA ASP A 611 -1.22 -19.68 9.23
C ASP A 611 -2.69 -19.58 8.80
N GLY A 612 -3.11 -18.39 8.31
CA GLY A 612 -4.48 -18.10 7.85
C GLY A 612 -5.46 -17.72 8.95
N VAL A 613 -5.03 -17.64 10.22
CA VAL A 613 -5.83 -17.20 11.37
C VAL A 613 -5.37 -15.81 11.79
N ASP A 614 -6.26 -14.82 11.75
CA ASP A 614 -5.99 -13.49 12.29
C ASP A 614 -6.43 -13.34 13.75
N ILE A 615 -6.16 -12.19 14.36
CA ILE A 615 -6.48 -11.96 15.77
C ILE A 615 -7.99 -12.08 16.08
N LEU A 616 -8.88 -11.73 15.15
CA LEU A 616 -10.33 -11.89 15.32
C LEU A 616 -10.71 -13.37 15.31
N GLN A 617 -10.23 -14.12 14.31
CA GLN A 617 -10.51 -15.55 14.24
C GLN A 617 -9.88 -16.31 15.40
N ASN A 618 -8.68 -15.93 15.83
CA ASN A 618 -8.05 -16.46 17.04
C ASN A 618 -8.93 -16.22 18.28
N PHE A 619 -9.49 -15.02 18.42
CA PHE A 619 -10.39 -14.70 19.53
C PHE A 619 -11.66 -15.57 19.52
N ILE A 620 -12.25 -15.80 18.34
CA ILE A 620 -13.38 -16.71 18.15
C ILE A 620 -13.01 -18.16 18.52
N ASN A 621 -11.81 -18.61 18.17
CA ASN A 621 -11.33 -19.96 18.47
C ASN A 621 -11.12 -20.22 19.97
N HIS A 622 -11.09 -19.19 20.82
CA HIS A 622 -10.97 -19.30 22.28
C HIS A 622 -12.32 -19.32 23.01
N ALA A 623 -13.43 -19.47 22.29
CA ALA A 623 -14.76 -19.69 22.88
C ALA A 623 -14.75 -20.87 23.87
N ASN A 624 -15.54 -20.79 24.94
CA ASN A 624 -15.73 -21.95 25.81
C ASN A 624 -16.71 -22.95 25.13
N PRO A 625 -16.26 -24.14 24.68
CA PRO A 625 -17.13 -25.08 23.99
C PRO A 625 -18.21 -25.70 24.89
N ASN A 626 -18.06 -25.59 26.22
CA ASN A 626 -19.01 -26.10 27.20
C ASN A 626 -20.05 -25.04 27.61
N TYR A 627 -19.92 -23.79 27.14
CA TYR A 627 -20.88 -22.73 27.40
C TYR A 627 -21.76 -22.51 26.17
N ALA A 628 -23.04 -22.88 26.27
CA ALA A 628 -23.97 -22.90 25.15
C ALA A 628 -24.09 -21.54 24.44
N ASP A 629 -23.99 -20.44 25.18
CA ASP A 629 -24.07 -19.09 24.63
C ASP A 629 -22.86 -18.70 23.77
N ASP A 630 -21.65 -19.11 24.18
CA ASP A 630 -20.44 -18.92 23.36
C ASP A 630 -20.55 -19.74 22.06
N VAL A 631 -21.02 -20.99 22.15
CA VAL A 631 -21.26 -21.83 20.97
C VAL A 631 -22.29 -21.18 20.03
N ALA A 632 -23.34 -20.57 20.58
CA ALA A 632 -24.34 -19.84 19.80
C ALA A 632 -23.75 -18.58 19.14
N ASP A 633 -22.92 -17.81 19.84
CA ASP A 633 -22.24 -16.63 19.29
C ASP A 633 -21.32 -17.01 18.12
N VAL A 634 -20.51 -18.07 18.28
CA VAL A 634 -19.64 -18.59 17.23
C VAL A 634 -20.45 -19.06 16.02
N ALA A 635 -21.55 -19.79 16.23
CA ALA A 635 -22.44 -20.23 15.15
C ALA A 635 -23.08 -19.04 14.41
N ASN A 636 -23.37 -17.95 15.11
CA ASN A 636 -23.84 -16.68 14.54
C ASN A 636 -22.72 -15.84 13.91
N GLY A 637 -21.48 -16.31 13.94
CA GLY A 637 -20.32 -15.65 13.37
C GLY A 637 -19.89 -14.38 14.11
N THR A 638 -20.15 -14.27 15.41
CA THR A 638 -19.65 -13.15 16.23
C THR A 638 -18.69 -13.63 17.31
N THR A 639 -18.11 -12.68 18.03
CA THR A 639 -17.13 -12.95 19.09
C THR A 639 -17.80 -13.58 20.32
N PRO A 640 -17.14 -14.52 21.03
CA PRO A 640 -17.73 -15.19 22.19
C PRO A 640 -18.03 -14.18 23.30
N ARG A 641 -19.26 -14.17 23.85
CA ARG A 641 -19.62 -13.22 24.91
C ARG A 641 -18.84 -13.42 26.21
N SER A 642 -18.42 -14.64 26.54
CA SER A 642 -17.62 -14.88 27.76
C SER A 642 -16.27 -14.16 27.72
N LEU A 643 -15.74 -13.88 26.53
CA LEU A 643 -14.46 -13.17 26.35
C LEU A 643 -14.63 -11.65 26.28
N ARG A 644 -15.85 -11.11 26.39
CA ARG A 644 -16.14 -9.67 26.37
C ARG A 644 -16.69 -9.19 27.71
N TYR A 645 -16.51 -7.91 28.04
CA TYR A 645 -17.15 -7.31 29.22
C TYR A 645 -18.42 -6.51 28.89
N ASP A 646 -18.59 -6.16 27.61
CA ASP A 646 -19.80 -5.55 27.05
C ASP A 646 -20.06 -6.14 25.65
N ASP A 647 -20.91 -5.51 24.85
CA ASP A 647 -21.26 -6.02 23.51
C ASP A 647 -20.10 -5.99 22.51
N LEU A 648 -18.92 -5.48 22.84
CA LEU A 648 -17.82 -5.32 21.88
C LEU A 648 -16.43 -5.60 22.46
N HIS A 649 -16.14 -5.09 23.66
CA HIS A 649 -14.79 -4.97 24.16
C HIS A 649 -14.29 -6.25 24.85
N PRO A 650 -13.03 -6.68 24.59
CA PRO A 650 -12.42 -7.80 25.28
C PRO A 650 -12.39 -7.64 26.80
N SER A 651 -12.71 -8.70 27.53
CA SER A 651 -12.72 -8.70 29.00
C SER A 651 -11.34 -8.42 29.59
N GLN A 652 -11.30 -7.61 30.65
CA GLN A 652 -10.07 -7.22 31.35
C GLN A 652 -9.73 -8.15 32.53
N VAL A 653 -10.72 -8.94 32.95
CA VAL A 653 -10.68 -9.94 34.01
C VAL A 653 -11.40 -11.19 33.54
N LEU A 654 -11.17 -12.32 34.22
CA LEU A 654 -11.79 -13.60 33.85
C LEU A 654 -13.28 -13.49 34.13
N GLN A 655 -14.10 -13.57 33.09
CA GLN A 655 -15.55 -13.52 33.21
C GLN A 655 -16.10 -14.88 33.64
N GLU A 656 -17.34 -14.88 34.13
CA GLU A 656 -18.09 -16.12 34.33
C GLU A 656 -18.16 -16.93 33.03
N ASN A 657 -18.00 -18.25 33.12
CA ASN A 657 -17.99 -19.18 31.99
C ASN A 657 -16.86 -18.97 30.97
N ALA A 658 -15.95 -18.02 31.16
CA ALA A 658 -14.78 -17.85 30.29
C ALA A 658 -13.65 -18.80 30.70
N LEU A 659 -12.91 -19.32 29.72
CA LEU A 659 -11.67 -20.06 29.95
C LEU A 659 -10.44 -19.15 30.00
N HIS A 660 -10.57 -17.94 29.44
CA HIS A 660 -9.49 -16.98 29.28
C HIS A 660 -9.97 -15.55 29.54
N ILE A 661 -9.02 -14.66 29.82
CA ILE A 661 -9.26 -13.22 29.83
C ILE A 661 -9.16 -12.74 28.39
N GLY A 662 -10.18 -12.06 27.87
CA GLY A 662 -10.23 -11.66 26.46
C GLY A 662 -9.02 -10.83 26.02
N ALA A 663 -8.61 -9.87 26.85
CA ALA A 663 -7.40 -9.08 26.57
C ALA A 663 -6.10 -9.91 26.58
N ASP A 664 -6.03 -10.99 27.36
CA ASP A 664 -4.86 -11.89 27.38
C ASP A 664 -4.77 -12.73 26.11
N VAL A 665 -5.90 -13.23 25.60
CA VAL A 665 -5.97 -13.97 24.33
C VAL A 665 -5.35 -13.14 23.19
N ASN A 666 -5.67 -11.85 23.14
CA ASN A 666 -5.12 -10.92 22.15
C ASN A 666 -3.62 -10.71 22.34
N ALA A 667 -3.16 -10.47 23.57
CA ALA A 667 -1.75 -10.23 23.86
C ALA A 667 -0.87 -11.45 23.56
N GLU A 668 -1.34 -12.66 23.89
CA GLU A 668 -0.64 -13.92 23.63
C GLU A 668 -0.50 -14.18 22.13
N PHE A 669 -1.55 -13.93 21.36
CA PHE A 669 -1.52 -14.06 19.90
C PHE A 669 -0.57 -13.05 19.25
N ILE A 670 -0.58 -11.79 19.71
CA ILE A 670 0.38 -10.77 19.27
C ILE A 670 1.81 -11.24 19.55
N VAL A 671 2.12 -11.77 20.73
CA VAL A 671 3.48 -12.24 21.06
C VAL A 671 3.91 -13.42 20.17
N GLN A 672 3.00 -14.34 19.85
CA GLN A 672 3.28 -15.40 18.87
C GLN A 672 3.63 -14.82 17.50
N PHE A 673 2.88 -13.82 17.04
CA PHE A 673 3.15 -13.14 15.78
C PHE A 673 4.51 -12.44 15.78
N LEU A 674 4.83 -11.68 16.84
CA LEU A 674 6.12 -11.00 17.00
C LEU A 674 7.30 -11.99 17.05
N THR A 675 7.10 -13.16 17.68
CA THR A 675 8.10 -14.24 17.72
C THR A 675 8.32 -14.82 16.32
N LYS A 676 7.26 -15.10 15.55
CA LYS A 676 7.37 -15.57 14.16
C LYS A 676 8.06 -14.55 13.25
N LYS A 677 7.93 -13.25 13.53
CA LYS A 677 8.66 -12.18 12.82
C LYS A 677 10.14 -12.05 13.24
N GLY A 678 10.58 -12.73 14.30
CA GLY A 678 11.94 -12.61 14.84
C GLY A 678 12.22 -11.26 15.50
N TRP A 679 11.18 -10.61 16.06
CA TRP A 679 11.31 -9.29 16.68
C TRP A 679 11.51 -9.32 18.19
N LEU A 680 11.29 -10.49 18.83
CA LEU A 680 11.50 -10.75 20.26
C LEU A 680 12.78 -11.55 20.51
#